data_AF-A0A2M7G967-F1
#
_entry.id   AF-A0A2M7G967-F1
#
_cell.length_a   1.000
_cell.length_b   1.000
_cell.length_c   1.000
_cell.angle_alpha   90.00
_cell.angle_beta   90.00
_cell.angle_gamma   90.00
#
_symmetry.space_group_name_H-M   'P 1'
#
loop_
_entity.id
_entity.type
_entity.pdbx_description
1 polymer ?
#
loop_
_entity_poly.entity_id
_entity_poly.type
_entity_poly.pdbx_seq_one_letter_code
_entity_poly.pdbx_strand_id
1 'polypeptide(L)'
;MKNPQSQSEKSQRMHLFIALILLFLAFLHGAFASGFVPILNQALGPQAPWAFSLYFLGLLLGQLSIYLFERLNAKRWNYPLYEMGFGLSLIFMALCNNTPGFISGRLLEGLMGGLATPPLFNYLVTLNAFENVGKRVALFNSVFALGYVLGPVMVSGLQLLMPYTRALNFSGLLFILIPILLLLLPTPHPPLPDRDLSLKKLLRENDWFEKFSTLFLAKGLYGYLIAFTAGYLNKFLPGFSIAKVMLAFSVLFVMGQILTERGLRVFPKKHLEVYLPLLIAALLLAFLVTHQIGFIFVLALFHSGLVYIGTLNFGLKAATAREFALFSCLSDPAMIIGAGLASFGLAGVWGILLLLLLPALRALGLSPQRTRAEAVFPWIGPLTVVNVFRKQKDPLFSPASDAISLTDLKLESQASESEVHSLKLLFAGDLCPHRDLPQAWSSELIQEIAAHDLACLNLEGVLADQIGDQHLHAFTPQQLEKLLYHSQKPLFQIINLVNNHALDQGVSGFNLSADTLRQWPGLTPIDSRFQKVKLKNFTLGFLAFSFGMNFLLKRDPHLILLSPDKFLQDKKRQATWLEKIRELKAEVDLLILSWHWGYEAEIFPSQTQQACFHLLAEAGVDLLWGHHSHLVQPFEKHQNSICLYSCGNLSSNLPGAAYQQGALWSVELTLHPDSTQIQTVKPFFFVPENQVLKGLAPQATQLWHSFQEARHAST
;
A
#
# COMPACT_ATOMS: atom_id res chain seq x y z
N MET A 1 -32.74 -9.32 36.07
CA MET A 1 -31.52 -9.36 35.24
C MET A 1 -31.94 -9.25 33.79
N LYS A 2 -31.47 -8.23 33.05
CA LYS A 2 -31.90 -8.01 31.64
C LYS A 2 -31.17 -8.98 30.71
N ASN A 3 -31.90 -9.55 29.76
CA ASN A 3 -31.43 -10.54 28.79
C ASN A 3 -30.19 -10.04 28.01
N PRO A 4 -29.02 -10.70 28.05
CA PRO A 4 -27.77 -10.22 27.44
C PRO A 4 -27.85 -9.97 25.93
N GLN A 5 -28.71 -10.69 25.19
CA GLN A 5 -28.98 -10.41 23.77
C GLN A 5 -29.60 -9.01 23.54
N SER A 6 -30.47 -8.54 24.44
CA SER A 6 -31.09 -7.21 24.33
C SER A 6 -30.13 -6.05 24.59
N GLN A 7 -29.08 -6.28 25.38
CA GLN A 7 -28.03 -5.28 25.62
C GLN A 7 -27.07 -5.15 24.42
N SER A 8 -26.79 -6.27 23.74
CA SER A 8 -25.97 -6.31 22.52
C SER A 8 -26.64 -5.54 21.36
N GLU A 9 -27.92 -5.81 21.08
CA GLU A 9 -28.66 -5.10 20.02
C GLU A 9 -28.81 -3.60 20.29
N LYS A 10 -29.08 -3.22 21.55
CA LYS A 10 -29.20 -1.80 21.93
C LYS A 10 -27.86 -1.07 21.79
N SER A 11 -26.75 -1.74 22.11
CA SER A 11 -25.40 -1.23 21.87
C SER A 11 -25.13 -1.07 20.37
N GLN A 12 -25.50 -2.04 19.54
CA GLN A 12 -25.27 -1.99 18.09
C GLN A 12 -26.07 -0.86 17.40
N ARG A 13 -27.35 -0.68 17.77
CA ARG A 13 -28.19 0.43 17.28
C ARG A 13 -27.60 1.80 17.65
N MET A 14 -27.03 1.92 18.84
CA MET A 14 -26.37 3.14 19.31
C MET A 14 -25.10 3.46 18.50
N HIS A 15 -24.25 2.47 18.22
CA HIS A 15 -23.08 2.65 17.37
C HIS A 15 -23.45 3.06 15.94
N LEU A 16 -24.51 2.46 15.38
CA LEU A 16 -25.01 2.83 14.07
C LEU A 16 -25.54 4.28 14.04
N PHE A 17 -26.25 4.69 15.09
CA PHE A 17 -26.74 6.07 15.21
C PHE A 17 -25.61 7.09 15.32
N ILE A 18 -24.56 6.80 16.12
CA ILE A 18 -23.35 7.64 16.18
C ILE A 18 -22.67 7.70 14.81
N ALA A 19 -22.53 6.56 14.12
CA ALA A 19 -21.94 6.52 12.78
C ALA A 19 -22.73 7.38 11.77
N LEU A 20 -24.06 7.35 11.82
CA LEU A 20 -24.90 8.20 10.95
C LEU A 20 -24.70 9.69 11.23
N ILE A 21 -24.63 10.09 12.50
CA ILE A 21 -24.36 11.49 12.87
C ILE A 21 -23.00 11.94 12.31
N LEU A 22 -21.96 11.12 12.49
CA LEU A 22 -20.62 11.44 12.02
C LEU A 22 -20.53 11.44 10.48
N LEU A 23 -21.21 10.53 9.79
CA LEU A 23 -21.28 10.54 8.32
C LEU A 23 -21.97 11.82 7.81
N PHE A 24 -23.02 12.25 8.50
CA PHE A 24 -23.70 13.50 8.17
C PHE A 24 -22.81 14.72 8.42
N LEU A 25 -22.08 14.76 9.55
CA LEU A 25 -21.07 15.81 9.80
C LEU A 25 -19.95 15.79 8.76
N ALA A 26 -19.46 14.62 8.34
CA ALA A 26 -18.46 14.48 7.28
C ALA A 26 -18.97 15.03 5.94
N PHE A 27 -20.23 14.72 5.58
CA PHE A 27 -20.88 15.30 4.41
C PHE A 27 -20.98 16.82 4.50
N LEU A 28 -21.41 17.37 5.65
CA LEU A 28 -21.52 18.82 5.85
C LEU A 28 -20.15 19.50 5.76
N HIS A 29 -19.11 18.95 6.40
CA HIS A 29 -17.74 19.44 6.27
C HIS A 29 -17.29 19.50 4.81
N GLY A 30 -17.51 18.43 4.05
CA GLY A 30 -17.23 18.42 2.61
C GLY A 30 -18.00 19.51 1.87
N ALA A 31 -19.32 19.55 2.07
CA ALA A 31 -20.22 20.48 1.38
C ALA A 31 -19.89 21.95 1.66
N PHE A 32 -19.52 22.28 2.89
CA PHE A 32 -19.18 23.64 3.26
C PHE A 32 -17.73 24.00 2.92
N ALA A 33 -16.78 23.07 2.98
CA ALA A 33 -15.39 23.32 2.59
C ALA A 33 -15.27 23.85 1.15
N SER A 34 -15.99 23.28 0.19
CA SER A 34 -16.07 23.78 -1.20
C SER A 34 -17.21 24.78 -1.43
N GLY A 35 -18.34 24.61 -0.74
CA GLY A 35 -19.51 25.47 -0.85
C GLY A 35 -19.30 26.91 -0.35
N PHE A 36 -18.28 27.15 0.49
CA PHE A 36 -17.89 28.50 0.88
C PHE A 36 -17.26 29.32 -0.24
N VAL A 37 -16.77 28.69 -1.32
CA VAL A 37 -16.15 29.42 -2.44
C VAL A 37 -17.11 30.48 -3.02
N PRO A 38 -18.37 30.15 -3.39
CA PRO A 38 -19.39 31.15 -3.75
C PRO A 38 -19.64 32.23 -2.70
N ILE A 39 -19.74 31.88 -1.41
CA ILE A 39 -19.99 32.84 -0.33
C ILE A 39 -18.84 33.82 -0.18
N LEU A 40 -17.60 33.31 -0.15
CA LEU A 40 -16.40 34.13 -0.02
C LEU A 40 -16.18 35.00 -1.25
N ASN A 41 -16.45 34.49 -2.45
CA ASN A 41 -16.41 35.31 -3.66
C ASN A 41 -17.41 36.47 -3.58
N GLN A 42 -18.65 36.22 -3.13
CA GLN A 42 -19.65 37.26 -2.98
C GLN A 42 -19.32 38.27 -1.87
N ALA A 43 -18.80 37.80 -0.74
CA ALA A 43 -18.53 38.63 0.43
C ALA A 43 -17.21 39.42 0.37
N LEU A 44 -16.16 38.84 -0.25
CA LEU A 44 -14.80 39.37 -0.24
C LEU A 44 -14.27 39.73 -1.64
N GLY A 45 -14.92 39.27 -2.71
CA GLY A 45 -14.48 39.51 -4.08
C GLY A 45 -13.02 39.10 -4.29
N PRO A 46 -12.14 40.01 -4.75
CA PRO A 46 -10.71 39.72 -4.96
C PRO A 46 -9.95 39.28 -3.71
N GLN A 47 -10.47 39.53 -2.51
CA GLN A 47 -9.83 39.19 -1.25
C GLN A 47 -10.17 37.77 -0.75
N ALA A 48 -11.09 37.05 -1.42
CA ALA A 48 -11.48 35.68 -1.07
C ALA A 48 -10.29 34.70 -0.90
N PRO A 49 -9.21 34.75 -1.71
CA PRO A 49 -8.04 33.89 -1.53
C PRO A 49 -7.40 33.96 -0.14
N TRP A 50 -7.32 35.15 0.46
CA TRP A 50 -6.74 35.34 1.81
C TRP A 50 -7.51 34.58 2.89
N ALA A 51 -8.82 34.48 2.72
CA ALA A 51 -9.72 33.75 3.60
C ALA A 51 -9.46 32.22 3.54
N PHE A 52 -8.96 31.70 2.41
CA PHE A 52 -8.52 30.30 2.29
C PHE A 52 -7.16 30.07 2.96
N SER A 53 -6.19 30.95 2.74
CA SER A 53 -4.87 30.86 3.38
C SER A 53 -4.97 30.85 4.90
N LEU A 54 -5.79 31.73 5.48
CA LEU A 54 -5.98 31.77 6.92
C LEU A 54 -6.76 30.57 7.47
N TYR A 55 -7.72 30.04 6.71
CA TYR A 55 -8.37 28.78 7.09
C TYR A 55 -7.37 27.63 7.15
N PHE A 56 -6.50 27.47 6.15
CA PHE A 56 -5.47 26.43 6.16
C PHE A 56 -4.43 26.65 7.26
N LEU A 57 -4.10 27.90 7.58
CA LEU A 57 -3.26 28.22 8.74
C LEU A 57 -3.93 27.81 10.05
N GLY A 58 -5.21 28.12 10.22
CA GLY A 58 -5.99 27.68 11.37
C GLY A 58 -5.99 26.15 11.49
N LEU A 59 -6.25 25.45 10.39
CA LEU A 59 -6.26 23.99 10.32
C LEU A 59 -4.95 23.38 10.82
N LEU A 60 -3.81 23.89 10.32
CA LEU A 60 -2.48 23.51 10.75
C LEU A 60 -2.27 23.75 12.25
N LEU A 61 -2.62 24.95 12.75
CA LEU A 61 -2.46 25.30 14.16
C LEU A 61 -3.30 24.40 15.08
N GLY A 62 -4.51 24.03 14.67
CA GLY A 62 -5.39 23.15 15.43
C GLY A 62 -4.80 21.74 15.55
N GLN A 63 -4.36 21.16 14.43
CA GLN A 63 -3.75 19.83 14.44
C GLN A 63 -2.42 19.82 15.21
N LEU A 64 -1.60 20.86 15.06
CA LEU A 64 -0.35 21.01 15.79
C LEU A 64 -0.60 21.08 17.30
N SER A 65 -1.69 21.76 17.69
CA SER A 65 -2.11 21.82 19.09
C SER A 65 -2.47 20.44 19.65
N ILE A 66 -3.17 19.58 18.89
CA ILE A 66 -3.45 18.19 19.32
C ILE A 66 -2.15 17.39 19.46
N TYR A 67 -1.21 17.54 18.52
CA TYR A 67 0.07 16.84 18.58
C TYR A 67 0.89 17.24 19.82
N LEU A 68 0.99 18.55 20.09
CA LEU A 68 1.77 19.11 21.20
C LEU A 68 1.08 18.91 22.57
N PHE A 69 -0.25 18.95 22.62
CA PHE A 69 -1.01 18.96 23.86
C PHE A 69 -2.05 17.83 23.90
N GLU A 70 -1.65 16.69 24.45
CA GLU A 70 -2.50 15.48 24.56
C GLU A 70 -3.86 15.74 25.25
N ARG A 71 -3.91 16.66 26.23
CA ARG A 71 -5.14 17.03 26.96
C ARG A 71 -6.27 17.51 26.05
N LEU A 72 -5.94 18.06 24.89
CA LEU A 72 -6.91 18.52 23.89
C LEU A 72 -7.61 17.35 23.17
N ASN A 73 -7.10 16.13 23.27
CA ASN A 73 -7.74 14.92 22.73
C ASN A 73 -8.24 13.95 23.82
N ALA A 74 -8.00 14.26 25.10
CA ALA A 74 -8.20 13.31 26.19
C ALA A 74 -9.67 13.07 26.58
N LYS A 75 -10.58 14.00 26.24
CA LYS A 75 -11.97 13.98 26.73
C LYS A 75 -12.96 13.79 25.59
N ARG A 76 -13.98 12.96 25.82
CA ARG A 76 -15.01 12.61 24.81
C ARG A 76 -15.77 13.81 24.23
N TRP A 77 -15.94 14.86 25.04
CA TRP A 77 -16.67 16.07 24.64
C TRP A 77 -15.81 17.04 23.83
N ASN A 78 -14.50 16.82 23.70
CA ASN A 78 -13.63 17.72 22.94
C ASN A 78 -14.05 17.77 21.46
N TYR A 79 -14.29 16.62 20.82
CA TYR A 79 -14.73 16.58 19.42
C TYR A 79 -16.03 17.36 19.18
N PRO A 80 -17.16 17.09 19.89
CA PRO A 80 -18.36 17.89 19.73
C PRO A 80 -18.16 19.39 20.01
N LEU A 81 -17.34 19.76 20.99
CA LEU A 81 -17.06 21.16 21.29
C LEU A 81 -16.30 21.86 20.16
N TYR A 82 -15.36 21.17 19.50
CA TYR A 82 -14.65 21.70 18.34
C TYR A 82 -15.58 21.87 17.13
N GLU A 83 -16.49 20.92 16.91
CA GLU A 83 -17.54 21.06 15.88
C GLU A 83 -18.50 22.23 16.18
N MET A 84 -18.89 22.43 17.43
CA MET A 84 -19.68 23.60 17.84
C MET A 84 -18.89 24.90 17.66
N GLY A 85 -17.60 24.90 17.98
CA GLY A 85 -16.69 26.02 17.73
C GLY A 85 -16.58 26.35 16.24
N PHE A 86 -16.54 25.34 15.39
CA PHE A 86 -16.62 25.49 13.94
C PHE A 86 -17.92 26.19 13.54
N GLY A 87 -19.08 25.74 14.04
CA GLY A 87 -20.36 26.39 13.79
C GLY A 87 -20.45 27.84 14.28
N LEU A 88 -19.90 28.14 15.46
CA LEU A 88 -19.82 29.49 16.02
C LEU A 88 -18.97 30.43 15.15
N SER A 89 -17.90 29.92 14.54
CA SER A 89 -17.10 30.72 13.61
C SER A 89 -17.88 31.15 12.36
N LEU A 90 -18.82 30.32 11.89
CA LEU A 90 -19.71 30.66 10.76
C LEU A 90 -20.70 31.76 11.13
N ILE A 91 -21.32 31.65 12.31
CA ILE A 91 -22.22 32.67 12.84
C ILE A 91 -21.45 33.97 13.08
N PHE A 92 -20.21 33.89 13.59
CA PHE A 92 -19.35 35.05 13.76
C PHE A 92 -19.09 35.79 12.44
N MET A 93 -18.81 35.06 11.35
CA MET A 93 -18.67 35.68 10.02
C MET A 93 -19.97 36.35 9.54
N ALA A 94 -21.12 35.71 9.78
CA ALA A 94 -22.43 36.27 9.45
C ALA A 94 -22.75 37.55 10.24
N LEU A 95 -22.36 37.62 11.52
CA LEU A 95 -22.59 38.76 12.40
C LEU A 95 -21.68 39.94 12.07
N CYS A 96 -20.38 39.68 11.87
CA CYS A 96 -19.43 40.75 11.55
C CYS A 96 -19.73 41.34 10.16
N ASN A 97 -20.09 40.48 9.20
CA ASN A 97 -20.46 40.84 7.83
C ASN A 97 -19.57 41.90 7.17
N ASN A 98 -18.26 41.82 7.42
CA ASN A 98 -17.25 42.73 6.89
C ASN A 98 -15.96 41.95 6.63
N THR A 99 -15.05 42.52 5.83
CA THR A 99 -13.81 41.86 5.43
C THR A 99 -13.00 41.32 6.63
N PRO A 100 -12.68 42.10 7.68
CA PRO A 100 -11.90 41.59 8.80
C PRO A 100 -12.60 40.44 9.55
N GLY A 101 -13.92 40.51 9.69
CA GLY A 101 -14.74 39.48 10.34
C GLY A 101 -14.77 38.17 9.55
N PHE A 102 -14.89 38.24 8.23
CA PHE A 102 -14.79 37.07 7.36
C PHE A 102 -13.39 36.43 7.41
N ILE A 103 -12.34 37.25 7.32
CA ILE A 103 -10.94 36.78 7.32
C ILE A 103 -10.58 36.14 8.66
N SER A 104 -10.88 36.79 9.78
CA SER A 104 -10.64 36.25 11.13
C SER A 104 -11.55 35.06 11.44
N GLY A 105 -12.80 35.07 10.98
CA GLY A 105 -13.73 33.96 11.11
C GLY A 105 -13.24 32.70 10.40
N ARG A 106 -12.64 32.83 9.21
CA ARG A 106 -12.01 31.71 8.49
C ARG A 106 -10.81 31.11 9.23
N LEU A 107 -9.99 31.93 9.90
CA LEU A 107 -8.91 31.45 10.76
C LEU A 107 -9.46 30.62 11.92
N LEU A 108 -10.50 31.12 12.59
CA LEU A 108 -11.17 30.42 13.70
C LEU A 108 -11.82 29.12 13.24
N GLU A 109 -12.50 29.15 12.10
CA GLU A 109 -13.10 27.97 11.47
C GLU A 109 -12.05 26.90 11.20
N GLY A 110 -10.93 27.28 10.58
CA GLY A 110 -9.80 26.40 10.34
C GLY A 110 -9.24 25.81 11.63
N LEU A 111 -9.02 26.65 12.65
CA LEU A 111 -8.53 26.22 13.96
C LEU A 111 -9.42 25.16 14.59
N MET A 112 -10.73 25.39 14.58
CA MET A 112 -11.71 24.46 15.13
C MET A 112 -11.77 23.15 14.32
N GLY A 113 -11.72 23.23 12.99
CA GLY A 113 -11.61 22.03 12.13
C GLY A 113 -10.33 21.24 12.39
N GLY A 114 -9.21 21.92 12.61
CA GLY A 114 -7.92 21.30 12.91
C GLY A 114 -7.89 20.60 14.27
N LEU A 115 -8.60 21.17 15.26
CA LEU A 115 -8.80 20.54 16.57
C LEU A 115 -9.78 19.36 16.49
N ALA A 116 -10.80 19.41 15.62
CA ALA A 116 -11.82 18.38 15.47
C ALA A 116 -11.34 17.14 14.71
N THR A 117 -10.47 17.31 13.71
CA THR A 117 -10.09 16.23 12.78
C THR A 117 -9.40 15.05 13.47
N PRO A 118 -8.41 15.22 14.37
CA PRO A 118 -7.79 14.07 15.02
C PRO A 118 -8.71 13.33 16.02
N PRO A 119 -9.49 14.01 16.89
CA PRO A 119 -10.50 13.35 17.72
C PRO A 119 -11.58 12.59 16.93
N LEU A 120 -11.96 13.04 15.73
CA LEU A 120 -12.87 12.30 14.84
C LEU A 120 -12.31 10.91 14.52
N PHE A 121 -10.99 10.80 14.30
CA PHE A 121 -10.33 9.52 14.04
C PHE A 121 -10.56 8.50 15.16
N ASN A 122 -10.58 8.95 16.42
CA ASN A 122 -10.88 8.07 17.56
C ASN A 122 -12.29 7.45 17.44
N TYR A 123 -13.29 8.23 17.03
CA TYR A 123 -14.63 7.69 16.76
C TYR A 123 -14.59 6.65 15.63
N LEU A 124 -13.86 6.91 14.54
CA LEU A 124 -13.78 5.98 13.40
C LEU A 124 -13.13 4.64 13.76
N VAL A 125 -12.15 4.64 14.67
CA VAL A 125 -11.48 3.42 15.11
C VAL A 125 -12.31 2.63 16.12
N THR A 126 -13.04 3.32 17.01
CA THR A 126 -13.83 2.70 18.10
C THR A 126 -15.24 2.24 17.70
N LEU A 127 -15.79 2.71 16.59
CA LEU A 127 -17.14 2.36 16.16
C LEU A 127 -17.28 0.93 15.60
N ASN A 128 -17.76 0.00 16.41
CA ASN A 128 -18.03 -1.40 16.03
C ASN A 128 -19.22 -1.61 15.04
N ALA A 129 -19.71 -0.57 14.37
CA ALA A 129 -20.81 -0.69 13.39
C ALA A 129 -20.41 -1.36 12.06
N PHE A 130 -19.09 -1.45 11.78
CA PHE A 130 -18.54 -2.06 10.56
C PHE A 130 -17.32 -2.90 10.93
N GLU A 131 -17.06 -4.02 10.25
CA GLU A 131 -16.05 -5.00 10.68
C GLU A 131 -14.58 -4.56 10.47
N ASN A 132 -14.31 -3.57 9.62
CA ASN A 132 -12.95 -3.20 9.22
C ASN A 132 -12.71 -1.67 9.31
N VAL A 133 -11.69 -1.25 10.08
CA VAL A 133 -11.28 0.16 10.28
C VAL A 133 -11.00 0.86 8.94
N GLY A 134 -10.29 0.21 8.03
CA GLY A 134 -9.97 0.75 6.71
C GLY A 134 -11.23 1.00 5.87
N LYS A 135 -12.21 0.10 5.90
CA LYS A 135 -13.52 0.30 5.26
C LYS A 135 -14.29 1.46 5.89
N ARG A 136 -14.21 1.63 7.23
CA ARG A 136 -14.82 2.78 7.92
C ARG A 136 -14.22 4.10 7.45
N VAL A 137 -12.89 4.22 7.51
CA VAL A 137 -12.19 5.45 7.06
C VAL A 137 -12.49 5.75 5.58
N ALA A 138 -12.49 4.73 4.72
CA ALA A 138 -12.81 4.89 3.30
C ALA A 138 -14.25 5.38 3.07
N LEU A 139 -15.23 4.85 3.80
CA LEU A 139 -16.63 5.30 3.72
C LEU A 139 -16.76 6.77 4.14
N PHE A 140 -16.13 7.16 5.24
CA PHE A 140 -16.16 8.54 5.73
C PHE A 140 -15.51 9.52 4.76
N ASN A 141 -14.34 9.18 4.22
CA ASN A 141 -13.69 9.99 3.19
C ASN A 141 -14.54 10.08 1.91
N SER A 142 -15.24 9.00 1.54
CA SER A 142 -16.13 9.01 0.37
C SER A 142 -17.33 9.95 0.57
N VAL A 143 -17.92 9.95 1.76
CA VAL A 143 -19.04 10.85 2.11
C VAL A 143 -18.58 12.31 2.21
N PHE A 144 -17.40 12.56 2.78
CA PHE A 144 -16.77 13.89 2.75
C PHE A 144 -16.53 14.35 1.30
N ALA A 145 -15.96 13.50 0.45
CA ALA A 145 -15.72 13.80 -0.96
C ALA A 145 -17.03 14.06 -1.73
N LEU A 146 -18.09 13.29 -1.45
CA LEU A 146 -19.42 13.53 -2.01
C LEU A 146 -19.97 14.91 -1.59
N GLY A 147 -19.86 15.24 -0.30
CA GLY A 147 -20.18 16.58 0.19
C GLY A 147 -19.40 17.64 -0.57
N TYR A 148 -18.10 17.46 -0.70
CA TYR A 148 -17.21 18.38 -1.43
C TYR A 148 -17.63 18.59 -2.88
N VAL A 149 -18.08 17.54 -3.56
CA VAL A 149 -18.60 17.61 -4.95
C VAL A 149 -19.88 18.43 -5.03
N LEU A 150 -20.83 18.16 -4.13
CA LEU A 150 -22.17 18.75 -4.18
C LEU A 150 -22.26 20.13 -3.52
N GLY A 151 -21.33 20.44 -2.63
CA GLY A 151 -21.27 21.67 -1.83
C GLY A 151 -21.49 22.97 -2.61
N PRO A 152 -20.74 23.24 -3.71
CA PRO A 152 -20.86 24.48 -4.47
C PRO A 152 -22.25 24.64 -5.09
N VAL A 153 -22.85 23.55 -5.56
CA VAL A 153 -24.21 23.55 -6.14
C VAL A 153 -25.25 23.75 -5.04
N MET A 154 -25.10 23.03 -3.92
CA MET A 154 -26.00 23.13 -2.77
C MET A 154 -26.00 24.54 -2.16
N VAL A 155 -24.82 25.11 -1.91
CA VAL A 155 -24.71 26.45 -1.33
C VAL A 155 -25.16 27.53 -2.31
N SER A 156 -24.86 27.39 -3.60
CA SER A 156 -25.40 28.32 -4.61
C SER A 156 -26.93 28.25 -4.69
N GLY A 157 -27.51 27.04 -4.59
CA GLY A 157 -28.96 26.87 -4.49
C GLY A 157 -29.55 27.52 -3.23
N LEU A 158 -28.88 27.36 -2.08
CA LEU A 158 -29.27 28.05 -0.84
C LEU A 158 -29.22 29.58 -1.01
N GLN A 159 -28.20 30.10 -1.70
CA GLN A 159 -28.07 31.53 -1.98
C GLN A 159 -29.15 32.11 -2.90
N LEU A 160 -29.83 31.27 -3.69
CA LEU A 160 -31.04 31.67 -4.44
C LEU A 160 -32.25 31.87 -3.51
N LEU A 161 -32.29 31.17 -2.38
CA LEU A 161 -33.40 31.19 -1.44
C LEU A 161 -33.18 32.20 -0.30
N MET A 162 -31.92 32.48 0.07
CA MET A 162 -31.58 33.38 1.17
C MET A 162 -30.22 34.06 0.99
N PRO A 163 -30.02 35.27 1.55
CA PRO A 163 -28.71 35.92 1.56
C PRO A 163 -27.62 35.07 2.22
N TYR A 164 -26.36 35.24 1.81
CA TYR A 164 -25.23 34.45 2.32
C TYR A 164 -25.06 34.53 3.85
N THR A 165 -25.44 35.64 4.49
CA THR A 165 -25.42 35.79 5.95
C THR A 165 -26.42 34.85 6.64
N ARG A 166 -27.61 34.67 6.06
CA ARG A 166 -28.59 33.68 6.55
C ARG A 166 -28.12 32.25 6.28
N ALA A 167 -27.48 32.01 5.13
CA ALA A 167 -26.87 30.72 4.84
C ALA A 167 -25.78 30.36 5.86
N LEU A 168 -24.88 31.29 6.19
CA LEU A 168 -23.86 31.12 7.23
C LEU A 168 -24.46 30.82 8.61
N ASN A 169 -25.49 31.57 9.03
CA ASN A 169 -26.19 31.33 10.28
C ASN A 169 -26.85 29.95 10.31
N PHE A 170 -27.53 29.57 9.23
CA PHE A 170 -28.15 28.26 9.10
C PHE A 170 -27.12 27.13 9.20
N SER A 171 -26.02 27.23 8.47
CA SER A 171 -24.92 26.27 8.53
C SER A 171 -24.28 26.20 9.91
N GLY A 172 -24.03 27.35 10.54
CA GLY A 172 -23.49 27.41 11.89
C GLY A 172 -24.40 26.74 12.91
N LEU A 173 -25.72 26.91 12.79
CA LEU A 173 -26.69 26.21 13.62
C LEU A 173 -26.65 24.69 13.42
N LEU A 174 -26.47 24.19 12.19
CA LEU A 174 -26.30 22.76 11.96
C LEU A 174 -25.06 22.20 12.70
N PHE A 175 -23.92 22.89 12.58
CA PHE A 175 -22.69 22.53 13.29
C PHE A 175 -22.76 22.73 14.81
N ILE A 176 -23.81 23.37 15.34
CA ILE A 176 -24.05 23.46 16.79
C ILE A 176 -25.02 22.35 17.22
N LEU A 177 -26.15 22.20 16.53
CA LEU A 177 -27.23 21.30 16.91
C LEU A 177 -26.87 19.83 16.72
N ILE A 178 -26.16 19.48 15.66
CA ILE A 178 -25.82 18.09 15.34
C ILE A 178 -24.81 17.52 16.35
N PRO A 179 -23.71 18.21 16.71
CA PRO A 179 -22.77 17.68 17.70
C PRO A 179 -23.33 17.62 19.13
N ILE A 180 -24.35 18.42 19.47
CA ILE A 180 -25.07 18.27 20.75
C ILE A 180 -25.63 16.85 20.90
N LEU A 181 -26.09 16.22 19.80
CA LEU A 181 -26.55 14.84 19.83
C LEU A 181 -25.45 13.88 20.28
N LEU A 182 -24.19 14.12 19.92
CA LEU A 182 -23.05 13.31 20.35
C LEU A 182 -22.75 13.48 21.85
N LEU A 183 -22.98 14.66 22.42
CA LEU A 183 -22.80 14.90 23.87
C LEU A 183 -23.79 14.08 24.72
N LEU A 184 -25.01 13.88 24.19
CA LEU A 184 -26.10 13.14 24.82
C LEU A 184 -25.94 11.62 24.73
N LEU A 185 -25.01 11.13 23.90
CA LEU A 185 -24.79 9.70 23.68
C LEU A 185 -23.61 9.16 24.52
N PRO A 186 -23.68 7.90 25.02
CA PRO A 186 -22.54 7.22 25.63
C PRO A 186 -21.45 6.94 24.60
N THR A 187 -20.17 7.15 24.96
CA THR A 187 -19.06 6.87 24.04
C THR A 187 -18.55 5.43 24.14
N PRO A 188 -18.21 4.81 23.00
CA PRO A 188 -17.54 3.53 23.00
C PRO A 188 -16.03 3.74 23.18
N HIS A 189 -15.56 3.43 24.39
CA HIS A 189 -14.14 3.25 24.76
C HIS A 189 -13.22 4.51 24.79
N PRO A 190 -12.22 4.53 25.68
CA PRO A 190 -11.22 5.60 25.77
C PRO A 190 -10.25 5.59 24.57
N PRO A 191 -9.55 6.72 24.31
CA PRO A 191 -8.55 6.80 23.25
C PRO A 191 -7.44 5.76 23.43
N LEU A 192 -6.96 5.20 22.31
CA LEU A 192 -5.89 4.21 22.28
C LEU A 192 -4.59 4.81 22.85
N PRO A 193 -3.79 4.05 23.63
CA PRO A 193 -2.55 4.54 24.20
C PRO A 193 -1.52 4.86 23.10
N ASP A 194 -0.84 6.00 23.24
CA ASP A 194 0.17 6.46 22.29
C ASP A 194 1.41 5.56 22.31
N ARG A 195 1.95 5.27 21.11
CA ARG A 195 3.31 4.72 20.96
C ARG A 195 4.33 5.86 21.04
N ASP A 196 5.60 5.51 21.24
CA ASP A 196 6.70 6.49 21.34
C ASP A 196 6.94 7.21 19.99
N LEU A 197 6.39 8.43 19.86
CA LEU A 197 6.18 9.19 18.62
C LEU A 197 7.08 10.41 18.50
N SER A 198 8.38 10.26 18.74
CA SER A 198 9.31 11.38 18.55
C SER A 198 9.54 11.66 17.05
N LEU A 199 9.45 12.95 16.66
CA LEU A 199 9.82 13.44 15.33
C LEU A 199 11.23 12.95 14.92
N LYS A 200 12.13 12.83 15.90
CA LYS A 200 13.50 12.32 15.74
C LYS A 200 13.56 10.86 15.29
N LYS A 201 12.61 10.02 15.69
CA LYS A 201 12.50 8.62 15.25
C LYS A 201 11.93 8.54 13.83
N LEU A 202 10.93 9.37 13.53
CA LEU A 202 10.32 9.47 12.19
C LEU A 202 11.32 9.97 11.12
N LEU A 203 12.15 10.97 11.47
CA LEU A 203 13.16 11.56 10.60
C LEU A 203 14.44 10.70 10.46
N ARG A 204 14.65 9.72 11.34
CA ARG A 204 15.80 8.80 11.30
C ARG A 204 15.60 7.62 10.34
N GLU A 205 14.36 7.31 9.96
CA GLU A 205 14.08 6.37 8.88
C GLU A 205 14.36 7.09 7.54
N ASN A 206 15.34 6.62 6.78
CA ASN A 206 15.95 7.32 5.62
C ASN A 206 15.02 7.62 4.40
N ASP A 207 13.70 7.41 4.49
CA ASP A 207 12.73 7.61 3.39
C ASP A 207 11.54 8.51 3.76
N TRP A 208 11.59 9.24 4.88
CA TRP A 208 10.45 10.07 5.31
C TRP A 208 10.07 11.13 4.26
N PHE A 209 11.06 11.71 3.59
CA PHE A 209 10.86 12.73 2.56
C PHE A 209 10.24 12.13 1.28
N GLU A 210 10.59 10.89 0.91
CA GLU A 210 9.96 10.15 -0.20
C GLU A 210 8.47 9.97 0.03
N LYS A 211 8.11 9.53 1.24
CA LYS A 211 6.72 9.24 1.63
C LYS A 211 5.85 10.50 1.68
N PHE A 212 6.48 11.65 1.92
CA PHE A 212 5.80 12.89 2.24
C PHE A 212 5.72 13.89 1.08
N SER A 213 6.77 13.98 0.25
CA SER A 213 6.91 14.99 -0.80
C SER A 213 5.77 14.98 -1.82
N THR A 214 5.31 13.79 -2.24
CA THR A 214 4.21 13.67 -3.20
C THR A 214 2.90 14.24 -2.64
N LEU A 215 2.58 13.93 -1.38
CA LEU A 215 1.38 14.44 -0.72
C LEU A 215 1.47 15.95 -0.46
N PHE A 216 2.66 16.44 -0.10
CA PHE A 216 2.93 17.88 0.03
C PHE A 216 2.68 18.63 -1.27
N LEU A 217 3.23 18.17 -2.39
CA LEU A 217 3.01 18.77 -3.72
C LEU A 217 1.53 18.75 -4.11
N ALA A 218 0.85 17.63 -3.87
CA ALA A 218 -0.56 17.46 -4.17
C ALA A 218 -1.44 18.43 -3.36
N LYS A 219 -1.22 18.54 -2.05
CA LYS A 219 -1.94 19.48 -1.18
C LYS A 219 -1.64 20.93 -1.54
N GLY A 220 -0.41 21.24 -1.92
CA GLY A 220 -0.03 22.57 -2.36
C GLY A 220 -0.76 23.03 -3.62
N LEU A 221 -0.89 22.14 -4.61
CA LEU A 221 -1.65 22.44 -5.82
C LEU A 221 -3.16 22.55 -5.55
N TYR A 222 -3.68 21.75 -4.62
CA TYR A 222 -5.06 21.83 -4.18
C TYR A 222 -5.38 23.20 -3.57
N GLY A 223 -4.53 23.67 -2.64
CA GLY A 223 -4.66 25.01 -2.04
C GLY A 223 -4.62 26.12 -3.09
N TYR A 224 -3.77 25.98 -4.10
CA TYR A 224 -3.70 26.92 -5.23
C TYR A 224 -4.99 26.90 -6.07
N LEU A 225 -5.47 25.73 -6.52
CA LEU A 225 -6.63 25.63 -7.41
C LEU A 225 -7.90 26.21 -6.80
N ILE A 226 -8.14 25.96 -5.51
CA ILE A 226 -9.31 26.50 -4.81
C ILE A 226 -9.22 28.02 -4.68
N ALA A 227 -8.08 28.54 -4.22
CA ALA A 227 -7.89 29.97 -4.04
C ALA A 227 -7.94 30.71 -5.40
N PHE A 228 -7.36 30.13 -6.45
CA PHE A 228 -7.43 30.63 -7.81
C PHE A 228 -8.88 30.69 -8.31
N THR A 229 -9.63 29.61 -8.13
CA THR A 229 -11.04 29.54 -8.56
C THR A 229 -11.91 30.54 -7.80
N ALA A 230 -11.64 30.74 -6.51
CA ALA A 230 -12.39 31.68 -5.68
C ALA A 230 -12.13 33.16 -6.03
N GLY A 231 -10.88 33.53 -6.32
CA GLY A 231 -10.49 34.93 -6.51
C GLY A 231 -10.38 35.39 -7.96
N TYR A 232 -10.06 34.48 -8.88
CA TYR A 232 -9.60 34.85 -10.22
C TYR A 232 -10.38 34.20 -11.36
N LEU A 233 -11.27 33.24 -11.10
CA LEU A 233 -12.03 32.56 -12.16
C LEU A 233 -12.78 33.54 -13.07
N ASN A 234 -13.54 34.48 -12.50
CA ASN A 234 -14.33 35.45 -13.27
C ASN A 234 -13.47 36.38 -14.16
N LYS A 235 -12.19 36.58 -13.81
CA LYS A 235 -11.26 37.38 -14.62
C LYS A 235 -10.88 36.66 -15.91
N PHE A 236 -10.74 35.33 -15.86
CA PHE A 236 -10.31 34.51 -16.99
C PHE A 236 -11.48 33.85 -17.73
N LEU A 237 -12.65 33.74 -17.08
CA LEU A 237 -13.86 33.13 -17.61
C LEU A 237 -15.09 34.00 -17.35
N PRO A 238 -15.20 35.16 -18.00
CA PRO A 238 -16.43 35.95 -17.92
C PRO A 238 -17.62 35.12 -18.44
N GLY A 239 -18.66 34.96 -17.60
CA GLY A 239 -19.89 34.24 -17.96
C GLY A 239 -20.00 32.79 -17.46
N PHE A 240 -18.95 32.20 -16.90
CA PHE A 240 -19.05 30.90 -16.23
C PHE A 240 -19.42 31.05 -14.76
N SER A 241 -20.38 30.23 -14.30
CA SER A 241 -20.71 30.15 -12.87
C SER A 241 -19.62 29.38 -12.12
N ILE A 242 -19.09 29.99 -11.04
CA ILE A 242 -18.13 29.35 -10.11
C ILE A 242 -18.63 27.98 -9.64
N ALA A 243 -19.94 27.85 -9.37
CA ALA A 243 -20.55 26.60 -8.93
C ALA A 243 -20.44 25.48 -9.98
N LYS A 244 -20.65 25.82 -11.27
CA LYS A 244 -20.54 24.85 -12.37
C LYS A 244 -19.10 24.41 -12.59
N VAL A 245 -18.13 25.33 -12.48
CA VAL A 245 -16.71 25.01 -12.61
C VAL A 245 -16.24 24.13 -11.45
N MET A 246 -16.62 24.47 -10.21
CA MET A 246 -16.30 23.65 -9.05
C MET A 246 -16.94 22.26 -9.11
N LEU A 247 -18.20 22.13 -9.58
CA LEU A 247 -18.82 20.83 -9.82
C LEU A 247 -18.01 20.01 -10.83
N ALA A 248 -17.60 20.63 -11.95
CA ALA A 248 -16.78 19.97 -12.96
C ALA A 248 -15.41 19.54 -12.41
N PHE A 249 -14.74 20.39 -11.61
CA PHE A 249 -13.49 20.01 -10.93
C PHE A 249 -13.69 18.84 -9.98
N SER A 250 -14.79 18.80 -9.23
CA SER A 250 -15.07 17.70 -8.32
C SER A 250 -15.33 16.39 -9.06
N VAL A 251 -16.03 16.43 -10.20
CA VAL A 251 -16.20 15.25 -11.08
C VAL A 251 -14.85 14.80 -11.65
N LEU A 252 -14.05 15.73 -12.16
CA LEU A 252 -12.70 15.44 -12.66
C LEU A 252 -11.78 14.93 -11.57
N PHE A 253 -11.95 15.39 -10.34
CA PHE A 253 -11.21 14.89 -9.20
C PHE A 253 -11.52 13.41 -8.99
N VAL A 254 -12.79 13.02 -8.90
CA VAL A 254 -13.17 11.60 -8.78
C VAL A 254 -12.67 10.78 -9.98
N MET A 255 -12.89 11.28 -11.20
CA MET A 255 -12.41 10.60 -12.41
C MET A 255 -10.88 10.45 -12.43
N GLY A 256 -10.14 11.46 -12.01
CA GLY A 256 -8.68 11.46 -11.97
C GLY A 256 -8.15 10.42 -10.99
N GLN A 257 -8.80 10.23 -9.84
CA GLN A 257 -8.43 9.15 -8.92
C GLN A 257 -8.69 7.78 -9.54
N ILE A 258 -9.86 7.57 -10.15
CA ILE A 258 -10.21 6.30 -10.82
C ILE A 258 -9.24 5.99 -11.98
N LEU A 259 -8.94 7.00 -12.80
CA LEU A 259 -8.00 6.86 -13.92
C LEU A 259 -6.59 6.59 -13.43
N THR A 260 -6.18 7.17 -12.31
CA THR A 260 -4.86 6.93 -11.72
C THR A 260 -4.78 5.55 -11.10
N GLU A 261 -5.80 5.11 -10.37
CA GLU A 261 -5.91 3.73 -9.87
C GLU A 261 -5.79 2.71 -11.02
N ARG A 262 -6.52 2.94 -12.11
CA ARG A 262 -6.43 2.09 -13.32
C ARG A 262 -5.08 2.24 -14.01
N GLY A 263 -4.54 3.45 -14.08
CA GLY A 263 -3.28 3.80 -14.71
C GLY A 263 -2.08 3.21 -13.99
N LEU A 264 -2.13 3.02 -12.67
CA LEU A 264 -1.12 2.31 -11.89
C LEU A 264 -0.99 0.82 -12.28
N ARG A 265 -1.96 0.27 -13.01
CA ARG A 265 -1.86 -1.08 -13.61
C ARG A 265 -1.00 -1.11 -14.89
N VAL A 266 -0.66 0.07 -15.43
CA VAL A 266 0.05 0.24 -16.72
C VAL A 266 1.35 1.03 -16.53
N PHE A 267 1.35 2.03 -15.65
CA PHE A 267 2.48 2.87 -15.33
C PHE A 267 2.92 2.63 -13.88
N PRO A 268 4.19 2.24 -13.63
CA PRO A 268 4.68 2.10 -12.27
C PRO A 268 4.51 3.41 -11.50
N LYS A 269 4.04 3.31 -10.26
CA LYS A 269 3.79 4.43 -9.34
C LYS A 269 4.95 5.43 -9.30
N LYS A 270 6.18 4.91 -9.26
CA LYS A 270 7.44 5.66 -9.19
C LYS A 270 7.61 6.63 -10.37
N HIS A 271 7.08 6.29 -11.54
CA HIS A 271 7.11 7.16 -12.72
C HIS A 271 6.05 8.26 -12.64
N LEU A 272 4.85 7.93 -12.19
CA LEU A 272 3.77 8.90 -12.03
C LEU A 272 4.11 9.97 -11.00
N GLU A 273 4.88 9.63 -9.96
CA GLU A 273 5.42 10.60 -8.97
C GLU A 273 6.34 11.66 -9.60
N VAL A 274 6.95 11.36 -10.76
CA VAL A 274 7.81 12.30 -11.50
C VAL A 274 7.03 12.99 -12.61
N TYR A 275 6.26 12.23 -13.40
CA TYR A 275 5.59 12.77 -14.58
C TYR A 275 4.38 13.63 -14.23
N LEU A 276 3.60 13.29 -13.19
CA LEU A 276 2.42 14.08 -12.84
C LEU A 276 2.79 15.51 -12.42
N PRO A 277 3.78 15.76 -11.53
CA PRO A 277 4.19 17.13 -11.21
C PRO A 277 4.70 17.91 -12.43
N LEU A 278 5.46 17.27 -13.33
CA LEU A 278 5.97 17.92 -14.54
C LEU A 278 4.85 18.26 -15.52
N LEU A 279 3.91 17.35 -15.73
CA LEU A 279 2.75 17.55 -16.60
C LEU A 279 1.84 18.65 -16.05
N ILE A 280 1.57 18.62 -14.74
CA ILE A 280 0.86 19.68 -14.04
C ILE A 280 1.55 21.03 -14.26
N ALA A 281 2.87 21.10 -14.10
CA ALA A 281 3.61 22.34 -14.28
C ALA A 281 3.54 22.85 -15.72
N ALA A 282 3.65 21.95 -16.71
CA ALA A 282 3.49 22.28 -18.12
C ALA A 282 2.08 22.80 -18.43
N LEU A 283 1.04 22.17 -17.87
CA LEU A 283 -0.36 22.58 -18.04
C LEU A 283 -0.64 23.93 -17.36
N LEU A 284 -0.06 24.20 -16.18
CA LEU A 284 -0.11 25.52 -15.56
C LEU A 284 0.53 26.57 -16.46
N LEU A 285 1.73 26.31 -16.97
CA LEU A 285 2.43 27.25 -17.83
C LEU A 285 1.66 27.50 -19.13
N ALA A 286 1.13 26.45 -19.74
CA ALA A 286 0.29 26.54 -20.93
C ALA A 286 -0.97 27.38 -20.65
N PHE A 287 -1.64 27.17 -19.52
CA PHE A 287 -2.78 28.00 -19.10
C PHE A 287 -2.38 29.48 -18.95
N LEU A 288 -1.23 29.76 -18.35
CA LEU A 288 -0.79 31.14 -18.09
C LEU A 288 -0.42 31.90 -19.35
N VAL A 289 0.14 31.21 -20.34
CA VAL A 289 0.52 31.80 -21.63
C VAL A 289 -0.70 31.95 -22.53
N THR A 290 -1.56 30.94 -22.59
CA THR A 290 -2.66 30.88 -23.58
C THR A 290 -3.99 31.36 -23.04
N HIS A 291 -4.14 31.44 -21.72
CA HIS A 291 -5.41 31.68 -21.01
C HIS A 291 -6.54 30.68 -21.38
N GLN A 292 -6.20 29.53 -21.96
CA GLN A 292 -7.20 28.52 -22.33
C GLN A 292 -7.56 27.63 -21.14
N ILE A 293 -8.83 27.67 -20.75
CA ILE A 293 -9.32 26.98 -19.56
C ILE A 293 -9.26 25.46 -19.63
N GLY A 294 -9.23 24.88 -20.84
CA GLY A 294 -9.07 23.44 -21.03
C GLY A 294 -7.87 22.89 -20.26
N PHE A 295 -6.77 23.66 -20.18
CA PHE A 295 -5.58 23.29 -19.42
C PHE A 295 -5.83 23.17 -17.91
N ILE A 296 -6.68 24.01 -17.33
CA ILE A 296 -7.04 23.92 -15.90
C ILE A 296 -7.89 22.68 -15.60
N PHE A 297 -8.83 22.33 -16.49
CA PHE A 297 -9.62 21.11 -16.32
C PHE A 297 -8.76 19.85 -16.45
N VAL A 298 -7.87 19.80 -17.45
CA VAL A 298 -6.93 18.69 -17.62
C VAL A 298 -5.95 18.62 -16.44
N LEU A 299 -5.51 19.76 -15.94
CA LEU A 299 -4.67 19.81 -14.75
C LEU A 299 -5.39 19.28 -13.51
N ALA A 300 -6.66 19.65 -13.28
CA ALA A 300 -7.44 19.15 -12.14
C ALA A 300 -7.54 17.61 -12.16
N LEU A 301 -7.63 17.01 -13.35
CA LEU A 301 -7.61 15.56 -13.53
C LEU A 301 -6.28 14.95 -13.07
N PHE A 302 -5.14 15.49 -13.50
CA PHE A 302 -3.81 14.97 -13.13
C PHE A 302 -3.42 15.28 -11.69
N HIS A 303 -3.83 16.44 -11.17
CA HIS A 303 -3.70 16.81 -9.76
C HIS A 303 -4.35 15.77 -8.86
N SER A 304 -5.55 15.33 -9.23
CA SER A 304 -6.25 14.28 -8.48
C SER A 304 -5.46 12.97 -8.43
N GLY A 305 -4.81 12.60 -9.53
CA GLY A 305 -3.88 11.47 -9.55
C GLY A 305 -2.70 11.63 -8.60
N LEU A 306 -2.14 12.83 -8.52
CA LEU A 306 -1.05 13.14 -7.59
C LEU A 306 -1.50 13.04 -6.12
N VAL A 307 -2.72 13.51 -5.82
CA VAL A 307 -3.33 13.34 -4.49
C VAL A 307 -3.52 11.87 -4.15
N TYR A 308 -4.00 11.07 -5.11
CA TYR A 308 -4.21 9.63 -4.94
C TYR A 308 -2.88 8.90 -4.62
N ILE A 309 -1.83 9.18 -5.39
CA ILE A 309 -0.49 8.58 -5.17
C ILE A 309 0.13 9.04 -3.85
N GLY A 310 0.03 10.33 -3.53
CA GLY A 310 0.49 10.88 -2.25
C GLY A 310 -0.21 10.23 -1.06
N THR A 311 -1.51 9.96 -1.20
CA THR A 311 -2.29 9.24 -0.19
C THR A 311 -1.87 7.77 -0.10
N LEU A 312 -1.59 7.10 -1.21
CA LEU A 312 -1.09 5.71 -1.20
C LEU A 312 0.30 5.57 -0.56
N ASN A 313 1.20 6.55 -0.74
CA ASN A 313 2.53 6.53 -0.12
C ASN A 313 2.50 6.61 1.40
N PHE A 314 1.39 7.11 1.95
CA PHE A 314 1.36 7.61 3.31
C PHE A 314 0.23 6.99 4.14
N GLY A 315 -0.87 6.60 3.51
CA GLY A 315 -2.20 6.43 4.10
C GLY A 315 -2.52 5.09 4.78
N LEU A 316 -1.55 4.31 5.26
CA LEU A 316 -1.85 2.98 5.83
C LEU A 316 -1.22 2.66 7.20
N LYS A 317 -0.77 3.65 7.99
CA LYS A 317 -0.06 3.34 9.26
C LYS A 317 -0.48 4.12 10.51
N ALA A 318 -1.41 5.07 10.45
CA ALA A 318 -1.84 5.80 11.65
C ALA A 318 -2.71 4.91 12.56
N ALA A 319 -2.23 4.64 13.76
CA ALA A 319 -2.89 3.89 14.82
C ALA A 319 -3.55 4.79 15.87
N THR A 320 -3.11 6.05 16.03
CA THR A 320 -3.72 7.01 16.96
C THR A 320 -4.04 8.38 16.33
N ALA A 321 -4.92 9.15 16.99
CA ALA A 321 -5.24 10.51 16.60
C ALA A 321 -4.02 11.45 16.61
N ARG A 322 -3.07 11.29 17.54
CA ARG A 322 -1.85 12.11 17.56
C ARG A 322 -0.90 11.79 16.41
N GLU A 323 -0.83 10.52 16.01
CA GLU A 323 -0.13 10.12 14.79
C GLU A 323 -0.75 10.79 13.57
N PHE A 324 -2.08 10.69 13.44
CA PHE A 324 -2.83 11.36 12.37
C PHE A 324 -2.62 12.88 12.34
N ALA A 325 -2.56 13.53 13.51
CA ALA A 325 -2.30 14.96 13.64
C ALA A 325 -0.87 15.33 13.22
N LEU A 326 0.15 14.62 13.71
CA LEU A 326 1.54 14.82 13.30
C LEU A 326 1.70 14.70 11.78
N PHE A 327 1.07 13.67 11.22
CA PHE A 327 1.09 13.37 9.80
C PHE A 327 0.47 14.48 8.93
N SER A 328 -0.69 15.00 9.34
CA SER A 328 -1.36 16.06 8.61
C SER A 328 -0.60 17.40 8.72
N CYS A 329 -0.06 17.71 9.91
CA CYS A 329 0.77 18.89 10.17
C CYS A 329 2.01 19.01 9.29
N LEU A 330 2.62 17.89 8.90
CA LEU A 330 3.75 17.95 7.99
C LEU A 330 3.29 18.50 6.64
N SER A 331 2.13 18.07 6.13
CA SER A 331 1.62 18.27 4.75
C SER A 331 0.81 19.53 4.52
N ASP A 332 0.09 20.01 5.53
CA ASP A 332 -0.80 21.16 5.44
C ASP A 332 -0.11 22.52 5.18
N PRO A 333 1.17 22.75 5.54
CA PRO A 333 1.91 23.94 5.11
C PRO A 333 1.90 24.15 3.59
N ALA A 334 1.85 23.07 2.80
CA ALA A 334 1.76 23.19 1.34
C ALA A 334 0.48 23.91 0.90
N MET A 335 -0.66 23.61 1.55
CA MET A 335 -1.95 24.23 1.22
C MET A 335 -1.93 25.73 1.46
N ILE A 336 -1.27 26.15 2.55
CA ILE A 336 -1.06 27.57 2.89
C ILE A 336 -0.21 28.25 1.82
N ILE A 337 0.92 27.63 1.44
CA ILE A 337 1.81 28.16 0.39
C ILE A 337 1.04 28.32 -0.93
N GLY A 338 0.30 27.29 -1.34
CA GLY A 338 -0.46 27.34 -2.59
C GLY A 338 -1.57 28.38 -2.61
N ALA A 339 -2.35 28.48 -1.54
CA ALA A 339 -3.38 29.50 -1.40
C ALA A 339 -2.78 30.92 -1.32
N GLY A 340 -1.64 31.07 -0.62
CA GLY A 340 -0.93 32.35 -0.51
C GLY A 340 -0.43 32.84 -1.86
N LEU A 341 0.20 31.96 -2.66
CA LEU A 341 0.67 32.29 -4.01
C LEU A 341 -0.47 32.74 -4.92
N ALA A 342 -1.62 32.05 -4.87
CA ALA A 342 -2.82 32.50 -5.58
C ALA A 342 -3.29 33.87 -5.08
N SER A 343 -3.26 34.11 -3.77
CA SER A 343 -3.67 35.38 -3.15
C SER A 343 -2.84 36.58 -3.61
N PHE A 344 -1.52 36.40 -3.80
CA PHE A 344 -0.63 37.43 -4.34
C PHE A 344 -0.73 37.63 -5.87
N GLY A 345 -1.63 36.92 -6.55
CA GLY A 345 -1.76 37.00 -8.02
C GLY A 345 -0.57 36.41 -8.77
N LEU A 346 0.28 35.64 -8.07
CA LEU A 346 1.49 35.02 -8.60
C LEU A 346 1.16 33.70 -9.32
N ALA A 347 0.18 33.74 -10.22
CA ALA A 347 -0.42 32.56 -10.83
C ALA A 347 0.59 31.68 -11.61
N GLY A 348 1.77 32.21 -12.00
CA GLY A 348 2.85 31.46 -12.65
C GLY A 348 4.05 31.09 -11.81
N VAL A 349 4.16 31.61 -10.59
CA VAL A 349 5.29 31.31 -9.72
C VAL A 349 5.20 29.90 -9.18
N TRP A 350 4.00 29.30 -9.05
CA TRP A 350 3.86 27.89 -8.65
C TRP A 350 4.26 26.92 -9.79
N GLY A 351 3.93 27.22 -11.05
CA GLY A 351 4.43 26.41 -12.18
C GLY A 351 5.97 26.41 -12.21
N ILE A 352 6.57 27.58 -11.99
CA ILE A 352 8.03 27.75 -11.93
C ILE A 352 8.62 27.14 -10.65
N LEU A 353 8.00 27.31 -9.49
CA LEU A 353 8.42 26.69 -8.22
C LEU A 353 8.30 25.18 -8.28
N LEU A 354 7.27 24.58 -8.89
CA LEU A 354 7.20 23.12 -9.12
C LEU A 354 8.38 22.64 -9.98
N LEU A 355 8.69 23.38 -11.04
CA LEU A 355 9.79 23.09 -11.96
C LEU A 355 11.17 23.30 -11.31
N LEU A 356 11.30 24.19 -10.32
CA LEU A 356 12.57 24.54 -9.66
C LEU A 356 12.77 23.86 -8.30
N LEU A 357 11.71 23.52 -7.58
CA LEU A 357 11.75 22.89 -6.26
C LEU A 357 12.31 21.47 -6.36
N LEU A 358 11.89 20.70 -7.37
CA LEU A 358 12.42 19.35 -7.62
C LEU A 358 13.95 19.38 -7.90
N PRO A 359 14.47 20.26 -8.79
CA PRO A 359 15.91 20.49 -8.95
C PRO A 359 16.64 21.06 -7.72
N ALA A 360 16.03 21.98 -6.97
CA ALA A 360 16.65 22.60 -5.80
C ALA A 360 16.79 21.61 -4.62
N LEU A 361 15.75 20.80 -4.38
CA LEU A 361 15.81 19.68 -3.45
C LEU A 361 16.90 18.67 -3.86
N ARG A 362 17.15 18.52 -5.17
CA ARG A 362 18.24 17.69 -5.72
C ARG A 362 19.62 18.28 -5.48
N ALA A 363 19.78 19.59 -5.66
CA ALA A 363 21.02 20.29 -5.36
C ALA A 363 21.38 20.25 -3.85
N LEU A 364 20.38 20.21 -2.97
CA LEU A 364 20.56 20.16 -1.51
C LEU A 364 20.74 18.73 -0.95
N GLY A 365 20.77 17.70 -1.79
CA GLY A 365 20.90 16.31 -1.34
C GLY A 365 19.69 15.77 -0.57
N LEU A 366 18.57 16.51 -0.58
CA LEU A 366 17.28 16.14 0.02
C LEU A 366 16.32 15.52 -1.01
N SER A 367 16.80 15.32 -2.25
CA SER A 367 16.01 14.72 -3.32
C SER A 367 16.16 13.20 -3.33
N PRO A 368 15.03 12.49 -3.40
CA PRO A 368 15.01 11.05 -3.58
C PRO A 368 15.31 10.57 -5.01
N GLN A 369 15.65 11.49 -5.92
CA GLN A 369 15.79 11.20 -7.36
C GLN A 369 17.23 11.05 -7.81
N ARG A 370 18.18 10.90 -6.88
CA ARG A 370 19.63 10.81 -7.19
C ARG A 370 19.97 9.64 -8.12
N THR A 371 19.11 8.62 -8.20
CA THR A 371 19.30 7.41 -9.02
C THR A 371 18.21 7.18 -10.09
N ARG A 372 17.03 7.82 -10.00
CA ARG A 372 15.84 7.41 -10.77
C ARG A 372 15.63 8.16 -12.10
N ALA A 373 16.08 9.41 -12.23
CA ALA A 373 15.92 10.20 -13.46
C ALA A 373 17.06 9.98 -14.46
N GLU A 374 18.29 9.78 -13.98
CA GLU A 374 19.49 9.55 -14.81
C GLU A 374 19.47 8.19 -15.51
N ALA A 375 18.80 7.19 -14.94
CA ALA A 375 18.64 5.86 -15.52
C ALA A 375 17.66 5.81 -16.70
N VAL A 376 16.74 6.79 -16.82
CA VAL A 376 15.65 6.77 -17.81
C VAL A 376 15.80 7.89 -18.86
N PHE A 377 16.40 9.04 -18.51
CA PHE A 377 16.68 10.13 -19.45
C PHE A 377 18.04 10.78 -19.20
N PRO A 378 19.13 10.27 -19.82
CA PRO A 378 20.46 10.86 -19.67
C PRO A 378 20.56 12.32 -20.15
N TRP A 379 19.62 12.77 -20.99
CA TRP A 379 19.53 14.15 -21.52
C TRP A 379 18.86 15.17 -20.59
N ILE A 380 18.20 14.74 -19.51
CA ILE A 380 17.70 15.66 -18.48
C ILE A 380 18.86 16.18 -17.61
N GLY A 381 19.96 15.40 -17.51
CA GLY A 381 21.20 15.77 -16.83
C GLY A 381 21.86 17.06 -17.34
N PRO A 382 22.03 17.28 -18.66
CA PRO A 382 22.65 18.50 -19.18
C PRO A 382 21.86 19.80 -18.98
N LEU A 383 20.55 19.75 -18.68
CA LEU A 383 19.77 20.94 -18.32
C LEU A 383 19.92 21.33 -16.83
N THR A 384 20.38 20.40 -15.99
CA THR A 384 20.75 20.69 -14.60
C THR A 384 22.20 21.13 -14.55
N VAL A 385 22.40 22.45 -14.46
CA VAL A 385 23.70 23.06 -14.18
C VAL A 385 24.25 22.49 -12.87
N VAL A 386 25.37 21.77 -12.96
CA VAL A 386 26.52 21.67 -12.04
C VAL A 386 27.08 20.25 -12.06
N ASN A 387 28.17 20.11 -12.81
CA ASN A 387 29.03 18.93 -12.90
C ASN A 387 30.30 19.17 -12.05
N VAL A 388 30.13 19.40 -10.76
CA VAL A 388 31.24 19.62 -9.82
C VAL A 388 31.01 18.72 -8.61
N PHE A 389 32.07 18.01 -8.21
CA PHE A 389 32.14 17.01 -7.13
C PHE A 389 31.86 15.55 -7.52
N ARG A 390 32.65 15.09 -8.49
CA ARG A 390 33.12 13.70 -8.53
C ARG A 390 34.42 13.62 -7.73
N LYS A 391 34.41 12.93 -6.58
CA LYS A 391 35.50 12.19 -5.91
C LYS A 391 35.30 12.21 -4.39
N GLN A 392 34.95 11.07 -3.79
CA GLN A 392 35.80 10.41 -2.81
C GLN A 392 35.26 9.02 -2.45
N LYS A 393 36.21 8.13 -2.16
CA LYS A 393 36.07 6.71 -1.90
C LYS A 393 35.27 6.45 -0.61
N ASP A 394 34.57 5.33 -0.64
CA ASP A 394 33.95 4.60 0.45
C ASP A 394 34.98 4.18 1.51
N PRO A 395 34.74 4.50 2.81
CA PRO A 395 35.35 3.77 3.90
C PRO A 395 34.30 3.48 4.98
N LEU A 396 33.91 2.21 5.14
CA LEU A 396 33.85 1.46 6.42
C LEU A 396 32.92 0.23 6.31
N PHE A 397 33.44 -0.83 5.69
CA PHE A 397 33.37 -2.17 6.27
C PHE A 397 34.51 -2.25 7.32
N SER A 398 34.29 -2.75 8.54
CA SER A 398 34.41 -4.17 8.98
C SER A 398 34.44 -4.18 10.54
N PRO A 399 34.48 -5.30 11.30
CA PRO A 399 34.23 -6.73 11.02
C PRO A 399 33.16 -7.36 11.97
N ALA A 400 32.94 -8.66 11.81
CA ALA A 400 32.03 -9.56 12.53
C ALA A 400 32.02 -9.52 14.08
N SER A 401 30.87 -9.87 14.67
CA SER A 401 30.80 -10.67 15.90
C SER A 401 29.43 -11.37 16.05
N ASP A 402 29.52 -12.67 16.35
CA ASP A 402 28.52 -13.59 16.91
C ASP A 402 27.37 -14.05 16.01
N ALA A 403 27.67 -15.06 15.18
CA ALA A 403 26.68 -15.96 14.62
C ALA A 403 26.11 -16.84 15.73
N ILE A 404 24.83 -16.66 16.06
CA ILE A 404 24.06 -17.61 16.88
C ILE A 404 23.60 -18.73 15.96
N SER A 405 23.97 -19.97 16.30
CA SER A 405 23.58 -21.16 15.54
C SER A 405 22.07 -21.40 15.60
N LEU A 406 21.42 -21.49 14.44
CA LEU A 406 19.99 -21.77 14.25
C LEU A 406 19.68 -23.27 14.07
N THR A 407 20.57 -24.15 14.50
CA THR A 407 20.37 -25.60 14.39
C THR A 407 19.66 -26.14 15.63
N ASP A 408 18.49 -26.75 15.39
CA ASP A 408 17.79 -27.74 16.24
C ASP A 408 16.56 -27.25 17.02
N LEU A 409 15.47 -27.00 16.29
CA LEU A 409 14.11 -27.24 16.80
C LEU A 409 13.71 -28.68 16.43
N LYS A 410 13.95 -29.63 17.34
CA LYS A 410 13.36 -30.97 17.26
C LYS A 410 11.91 -30.90 17.75
N LEU A 411 10.97 -31.28 16.90
CA LEU A 411 9.57 -31.45 17.29
C LEU A 411 9.40 -32.87 17.85
N GLU A 412 8.94 -32.98 19.10
CA GLU A 412 8.66 -34.28 19.73
C GLU A 412 7.46 -34.96 19.05
N SER A 413 7.65 -36.18 18.55
CA SER A 413 6.58 -37.03 18.01
C SER A 413 6.35 -38.23 18.92
N GLN A 414 5.12 -38.43 19.38
CA GLN A 414 4.65 -39.70 19.94
C GLN A 414 3.85 -40.45 18.86
N ALA A 415 4.40 -41.52 18.28
CA ALA A 415 3.63 -42.60 17.64
C ALA A 415 4.52 -43.82 17.30
N SER A 416 3.90 -44.99 17.31
CA SER A 416 4.48 -46.34 17.35
C SER A 416 5.05 -46.89 16.03
N GLU A 417 5.99 -47.82 16.18
CA GLU A 417 6.66 -48.60 15.15
C GLU A 417 5.69 -49.36 14.21
N SER A 418 5.45 -48.81 13.04
CA SER A 418 5.03 -49.54 11.83
C SER A 418 5.69 -48.85 10.63
N GLU A 419 6.19 -49.62 9.66
CA GLU A 419 7.09 -49.21 8.56
C GLU A 419 7.13 -47.71 8.25
N VAL A 420 8.04 -47.01 8.93
CA VAL A 420 8.30 -45.58 8.82
C VAL A 420 9.24 -45.38 7.63
N HIS A 421 8.77 -44.73 6.58
CA HIS A 421 9.65 -44.22 5.53
C HIS A 421 9.78 -42.70 5.64
N SER A 422 11.02 -42.21 5.71
CA SER A 422 11.33 -40.79 5.72
C SER A 422 11.61 -40.26 4.31
N LEU A 423 11.07 -39.07 4.03
CA LEU A 423 11.37 -38.26 2.86
C LEU A 423 12.01 -36.95 3.30
N LYS A 424 13.07 -36.55 2.59
CA LYS A 424 13.73 -35.27 2.76
C LYS A 424 13.56 -34.44 1.50
N LEU A 425 12.71 -33.42 1.57
CA LEU A 425 12.35 -32.56 0.44
C LEU A 425 13.02 -31.19 0.58
N LEU A 426 13.48 -30.61 -0.53
CA LEU A 426 14.03 -29.26 -0.57
C LEU A 426 13.12 -28.32 -1.34
N PHE A 427 12.90 -27.13 -0.81
CA PHE A 427 12.14 -26.06 -1.45
C PHE A 427 13.01 -24.80 -1.58
N ALA A 428 13.34 -24.43 -2.81
CA ALA A 428 14.04 -23.20 -3.13
C ALA A 428 13.06 -22.08 -3.50
N GLY A 429 13.57 -20.85 -3.48
CA GLY A 429 12.84 -19.65 -3.85
C GLY A 429 12.93 -19.28 -5.33
N ASP A 430 12.89 -18.00 -5.60
CA ASP A 430 12.70 -17.44 -6.94
C ASP A 430 14.03 -17.45 -7.73
N LEU A 431 14.09 -18.21 -8.82
CA LEU A 431 15.14 -18.10 -9.83
C LEU A 431 14.71 -17.06 -10.87
N CYS A 432 15.18 -15.84 -10.68
CA CYS A 432 14.90 -14.70 -11.55
C CYS A 432 15.97 -14.59 -12.66
N PRO A 433 15.60 -14.29 -13.90
CA PRO A 433 16.54 -14.01 -14.97
C PRO A 433 17.20 -12.63 -14.78
N HIS A 434 18.52 -12.57 -14.86
CA HIS A 434 19.28 -11.33 -14.85
C HIS A 434 20.59 -11.44 -15.65
N ARG A 435 21.27 -10.32 -15.89
CA ARG A 435 22.50 -10.28 -16.71
C ARG A 435 23.67 -11.02 -16.04
N ASP A 436 23.71 -10.96 -14.72
CA ASP A 436 24.81 -11.49 -13.91
C ASP A 436 24.53 -12.90 -13.35
N LEU A 437 23.74 -13.72 -14.07
CA LEU A 437 23.44 -15.09 -13.64
C LEU A 437 24.74 -15.88 -13.40
N PRO A 438 24.78 -16.73 -12.36
CA PRO A 438 25.95 -17.56 -12.11
C PRO A 438 26.17 -18.55 -13.26
N GLN A 439 27.43 -18.80 -13.62
CA GLN A 439 27.76 -19.79 -14.66
C GLN A 439 27.53 -21.23 -14.18
N ALA A 440 27.62 -21.46 -12.87
CA ALA A 440 27.31 -22.69 -12.16
C ALA A 440 27.00 -22.36 -10.70
N TRP A 441 26.30 -23.27 -10.01
CA TRP A 441 26.13 -23.16 -8.55
C TRP A 441 27.41 -23.55 -7.81
N SER A 442 27.59 -23.04 -6.59
CA SER A 442 28.70 -23.35 -5.70
C SER A 442 28.65 -24.82 -5.29
N SER A 443 29.81 -25.41 -5.01
CA SER A 443 29.91 -26.79 -4.54
C SER A 443 29.10 -27.02 -3.26
N GLU A 444 29.07 -26.04 -2.38
CA GLU A 444 28.34 -26.06 -1.11
C GLU A 444 26.82 -26.12 -1.36
N LEU A 445 26.30 -25.27 -2.26
CA LEU A 445 24.87 -25.26 -2.60
C LEU A 445 24.47 -26.55 -3.32
N ILE A 446 25.31 -27.04 -4.24
CA ILE A 446 25.08 -28.32 -4.94
C ILE A 446 25.05 -29.48 -3.95
N GLN A 447 25.99 -29.54 -3.01
CA GLN A 447 26.03 -30.59 -1.98
C GLN A 447 24.79 -30.53 -1.09
N GLU A 448 24.37 -29.33 -0.67
CA GLU A 448 23.16 -29.17 0.13
C GLU A 448 21.93 -29.63 -0.64
N ILE A 449 21.78 -29.26 -1.92
CA ILE A 449 20.65 -29.70 -2.75
C ILE A 449 20.66 -31.22 -2.96
N ALA A 450 21.83 -31.80 -3.21
CA ALA A 450 21.99 -33.23 -3.46
C ALA A 450 21.77 -34.11 -2.22
N ALA A 451 21.70 -33.51 -1.02
CA ALA A 451 21.44 -34.20 0.24
C ALA A 451 19.95 -34.51 0.48
N HIS A 452 19.07 -34.24 -0.51
CA HIS A 452 17.62 -34.39 -0.43
C HIS A 452 17.12 -35.38 -1.48
N ASP A 453 15.99 -36.03 -1.20
CA ASP A 453 15.38 -37.00 -2.10
C ASP A 453 14.73 -36.33 -3.33
N LEU A 454 14.24 -35.09 -3.16
CA LEU A 454 13.59 -34.29 -4.19
C LEU A 454 13.77 -32.80 -3.89
N ALA A 455 14.18 -32.03 -4.89
CA ALA A 455 14.34 -30.58 -4.79
C ALA A 455 13.42 -29.83 -5.75
N CYS A 456 12.80 -28.77 -5.24
CA CYS A 456 11.81 -27.93 -5.92
C CYS A 456 12.33 -26.51 -6.11
N LEU A 457 12.01 -25.89 -7.25
CA LEU A 457 12.43 -24.54 -7.61
C LEU A 457 11.29 -23.73 -8.23
N ASN A 458 11.12 -22.46 -7.83
CA ASN A 458 10.28 -21.52 -8.57
C ASN A 458 11.07 -20.82 -9.66
N LEU A 459 10.71 -21.08 -10.93
CA LEU A 459 11.30 -20.40 -12.07
C LEU A 459 10.50 -19.14 -12.37
N GLU A 460 10.94 -18.01 -11.83
CA GLU A 460 10.28 -16.71 -11.98
C GLU A 460 10.72 -16.00 -13.27
N GLY A 461 10.38 -16.66 -14.37
CA GLY A 461 10.69 -16.27 -15.74
C GLY A 461 10.23 -17.35 -16.71
N VAL A 462 10.44 -17.11 -18.00
CA VAL A 462 10.04 -18.02 -19.07
C VAL A 462 11.19 -18.28 -20.04
N LEU A 463 11.15 -19.42 -20.74
CA LEU A 463 12.06 -19.69 -21.84
C LEU A 463 11.70 -18.85 -23.07
N ALA A 464 12.73 -18.38 -23.77
CA ALA A 464 12.63 -17.73 -25.08
C ALA A 464 13.81 -18.16 -25.98
N ASP A 465 13.54 -18.33 -27.27
CA ASP A 465 14.53 -18.75 -28.26
C ASP A 465 15.65 -17.71 -28.46
N GLN A 466 15.33 -16.43 -28.32
CA GLN A 466 16.29 -15.33 -28.34
C GLN A 466 15.95 -14.28 -27.28
N ILE A 467 16.96 -13.78 -26.57
CA ILE A 467 16.83 -12.65 -25.64
C ILE A 467 17.24 -11.38 -26.41
N GLY A 468 16.27 -10.67 -26.99
CA GLY A 468 16.46 -9.31 -27.49
C GLY A 468 16.27 -8.23 -26.39
N ASP A 469 16.60 -6.97 -26.69
CA ASP A 469 16.44 -5.82 -25.76
C ASP A 469 15.00 -5.62 -25.23
N GLN A 470 14.00 -6.27 -25.85
CA GLN A 470 12.59 -6.23 -25.46
C GLN A 470 12.12 -7.44 -24.63
N HIS A 471 12.98 -8.45 -24.39
CA HIS A 471 12.64 -9.65 -23.63
C HIS A 471 13.09 -9.52 -22.17
N LEU A 472 12.40 -8.67 -21.42
CA LEU A 472 12.53 -8.64 -19.97
C LEU A 472 12.00 -9.97 -19.40
N HIS A 473 12.71 -10.53 -18.42
CA HIS A 473 12.34 -11.73 -17.67
C HIS A 473 12.30 -13.08 -18.41
N ALA A 474 13.27 -13.35 -19.29
CA ALA A 474 13.41 -14.64 -19.97
C ALA A 474 14.78 -15.31 -19.78
N PHE A 475 14.80 -16.64 -19.89
CA PHE A 475 16.00 -17.47 -19.99
C PHE A 475 16.13 -18.04 -21.41
N THR A 476 17.36 -18.15 -21.93
CA THR A 476 17.61 -19.07 -23.03
C THR A 476 17.62 -20.51 -22.51
N PRO A 477 17.27 -21.53 -23.34
CA PRO A 477 17.39 -22.93 -22.96
C PRO A 477 18.78 -23.28 -22.44
N GLN A 478 19.84 -22.78 -23.09
CA GLN A 478 21.22 -23.04 -22.67
C GLN A 478 21.57 -22.45 -21.30
N GLN A 479 21.07 -21.24 -20.97
CA GLN A 479 21.27 -20.65 -19.65
C GLN A 479 20.56 -21.47 -18.57
N LEU A 480 19.30 -21.83 -18.81
CA LEU A 480 18.51 -22.56 -17.83
C LEU A 480 19.04 -23.98 -17.62
N GLU A 481 19.46 -24.67 -18.68
CA GLU A 481 20.01 -26.04 -18.60
C GLU A 481 21.23 -26.09 -17.67
N LYS A 482 22.15 -25.12 -17.79
CA LYS A 482 23.32 -25.01 -16.91
C LYS A 482 22.99 -24.79 -15.43
N LEU A 483 21.85 -24.15 -15.15
CA LEU A 483 21.40 -23.88 -13.79
C LEU A 483 20.59 -25.04 -13.21
N LEU A 484 19.93 -25.83 -14.05
CA LEU A 484 19.11 -26.96 -13.62
C LEU A 484 19.89 -28.28 -13.58
N TYR A 485 21.01 -28.40 -14.29
CA TYR A 485 21.83 -29.62 -14.33
C TYR A 485 23.23 -29.42 -13.74
N HIS A 486 23.68 -30.43 -13.02
CA HIS A 486 25.07 -30.58 -12.60
C HIS A 486 25.53 -32.02 -12.87
N SER A 487 26.66 -32.19 -13.55
CA SER A 487 27.17 -33.52 -13.95
C SER A 487 26.13 -34.40 -14.63
N GLN A 488 25.33 -33.83 -15.56
CA GLN A 488 24.24 -34.49 -16.30
C GLN A 488 23.08 -35.01 -15.42
N LYS A 489 23.00 -34.62 -14.15
CA LYS A 489 21.87 -34.92 -13.26
C LYS A 489 21.10 -33.64 -12.94
N PRO A 490 19.76 -33.70 -12.86
CA PRO A 490 18.96 -32.55 -12.46
C PRO A 490 19.25 -32.21 -11.00
N LEU A 491 19.57 -30.95 -10.71
CA LEU A 491 19.69 -30.42 -9.36
C LEU A 491 18.31 -30.24 -8.71
N PHE A 492 17.38 -29.66 -9.45
CA PHE A 492 15.97 -29.50 -9.05
C PHE A 492 15.11 -30.36 -9.96
N GLN A 493 14.26 -31.22 -9.41
CA GLN A 493 13.41 -32.10 -10.21
C GLN A 493 12.03 -31.51 -10.44
N ILE A 494 11.53 -30.66 -9.53
CA ILE A 494 10.22 -30.01 -9.65
C ILE A 494 10.42 -28.52 -9.94
N ILE A 495 9.88 -28.04 -11.05
CA ILE A 495 10.03 -26.65 -11.49
C ILE A 495 8.66 -25.98 -11.52
N ASN A 496 8.39 -25.07 -10.59
CA ASN A 496 7.16 -24.27 -10.63
C ASN A 496 7.27 -23.17 -11.69
N LEU A 497 6.31 -23.13 -12.62
CA LEU A 497 6.18 -22.10 -13.65
C LEU A 497 5.05 -21.12 -13.37
N VAL A 498 4.26 -21.35 -12.32
CA VAL A 498 3.06 -20.55 -12.02
C VAL A 498 3.42 -19.43 -11.06
N ASN A 499 3.75 -18.28 -11.64
CA ASN A 499 4.07 -17.04 -10.95
C ASN A 499 3.64 -15.83 -11.80
N ASN A 500 3.84 -14.62 -11.30
CA ASN A 500 3.47 -13.38 -12.01
C ASN A 500 4.18 -13.18 -13.36
N HIS A 501 5.35 -13.78 -13.57
CA HIS A 501 6.16 -13.72 -14.79
C HIS A 501 5.84 -14.82 -15.82
N ALA A 502 4.96 -15.76 -15.49
CA ALA A 502 4.64 -16.92 -16.32
C ALA A 502 4.15 -16.57 -17.74
N LEU A 503 3.58 -15.38 -17.95
CA LEU A 503 3.01 -14.93 -19.23
C LEU A 503 3.77 -13.76 -19.87
N ASP A 504 5.02 -13.51 -19.48
CA ASP A 504 5.79 -12.39 -20.01
C ASP A 504 6.02 -12.53 -21.52
N GLN A 505 6.36 -13.73 -21.98
CA GLN A 505 6.41 -14.10 -23.40
C GLN A 505 5.06 -14.62 -23.94
N GLY A 506 3.98 -14.40 -23.19
CA GLY A 506 2.64 -14.90 -23.46
C GLY A 506 2.47 -16.41 -23.34
N VAL A 507 1.29 -16.88 -23.73
CA VAL A 507 0.90 -18.29 -23.63
C VAL A 507 1.85 -19.20 -24.40
N SER A 508 2.35 -18.73 -25.55
CA SER A 508 3.36 -19.46 -26.34
C SER A 508 4.66 -19.67 -25.57
N GLY A 509 5.17 -18.63 -24.88
CA GLY A 509 6.38 -18.76 -24.07
C GLY A 509 6.18 -19.63 -22.83
N PHE A 510 5.01 -19.54 -22.18
CA PHE A 510 4.66 -20.43 -21.08
C PHE A 510 4.63 -21.90 -21.51
N ASN A 511 3.92 -22.21 -22.61
CA ASN A 511 3.83 -23.55 -23.15
C ASN A 511 5.18 -24.07 -23.64
N LEU A 512 5.96 -23.22 -24.33
CA LEU A 512 7.34 -23.55 -24.70
C LEU A 512 8.18 -23.91 -23.48
N SER A 513 8.08 -23.13 -22.40
CA SER A 513 8.80 -23.40 -21.15
C SER A 513 8.40 -24.76 -20.57
N ALA A 514 7.11 -25.01 -20.44
CA ALA A 514 6.57 -26.23 -19.89
C ALA A 514 6.92 -27.46 -20.76
N ASP A 515 6.80 -27.36 -22.08
CA ASP A 515 7.10 -28.46 -23.00
C ASP A 515 8.59 -28.76 -23.10
N THR A 516 9.43 -27.72 -23.08
CA THR A 516 10.89 -27.89 -23.06
C THR A 516 11.33 -28.58 -21.77
N LEU A 517 10.86 -28.10 -20.61
CA LEU A 517 11.18 -28.71 -19.32
C LEU A 517 10.66 -30.15 -19.18
N ARG A 518 9.52 -30.50 -19.80
CA ARG A 518 9.04 -31.90 -19.86
C ARG A 518 9.95 -32.82 -20.64
N GLN A 519 10.62 -32.31 -21.67
CA GLN A 519 11.54 -33.09 -22.50
C GLN A 519 12.90 -33.27 -21.81
N TRP A 520 13.23 -32.44 -20.82
CA TRP A 520 14.49 -32.49 -20.10
C TRP A 520 14.50 -33.66 -19.08
N PRO A 521 15.48 -34.58 -19.15
CA PRO A 521 15.48 -35.78 -18.32
C PRO A 521 15.43 -35.52 -16.82
N GLY A 522 14.40 -36.05 -16.15
CA GLY A 522 14.26 -35.97 -14.69
C GLY A 522 13.67 -34.67 -14.16
N LEU A 523 13.15 -33.80 -15.03
CA LEU A 523 12.42 -32.59 -14.65
C LEU A 523 10.90 -32.76 -14.79
N THR A 524 10.15 -32.15 -13.88
CA THR A 524 8.69 -32.08 -13.90
C THR A 524 8.25 -30.63 -13.72
N PRO A 525 7.74 -29.97 -14.77
CA PRO A 525 7.21 -28.63 -14.64
C PRO A 525 5.79 -28.63 -14.05
N ILE A 526 5.55 -27.74 -13.10
CA ILE A 526 4.22 -27.47 -12.53
C ILE A 526 3.62 -26.26 -13.24
N ASP A 527 2.49 -26.47 -13.91
CA ASP A 527 1.87 -25.50 -14.81
C ASP A 527 0.36 -25.32 -14.52
N SER A 528 0.02 -25.31 -13.23
CA SER A 528 -1.35 -25.26 -12.66
C SER A 528 -2.22 -26.50 -12.89
N ARG A 529 -1.83 -27.43 -13.78
CA ARG A 529 -2.42 -28.77 -13.81
C ARG A 529 -1.92 -29.56 -12.60
N PHE A 530 -2.79 -30.39 -12.02
CA PHE A 530 -2.39 -31.26 -10.93
C PHE A 530 -1.40 -32.32 -11.43
N GLN A 531 -0.20 -32.35 -10.85
CA GLN A 531 0.86 -33.28 -11.22
C GLN A 531 1.08 -34.28 -10.09
N LYS A 532 1.17 -35.57 -10.43
CA LYS A 532 1.51 -36.63 -9.48
C LYS A 532 2.92 -37.12 -9.76
N VAL A 533 3.76 -37.11 -8.74
CA VAL A 533 5.16 -37.56 -8.82
C VAL A 533 5.33 -38.73 -7.86
N LYS A 534 5.78 -39.87 -8.39
CA LYS A 534 6.14 -41.01 -7.54
C LYS A 534 7.56 -40.83 -7.03
N LEU A 535 7.72 -40.84 -5.71
CA LEU A 535 9.01 -40.77 -5.04
C LEU A 535 9.09 -41.89 -4.00
N LYS A 536 10.06 -42.80 -4.18
CA LYS A 536 10.10 -44.07 -3.43
C LYS A 536 8.76 -44.81 -3.56
N ASN A 537 8.07 -45.05 -2.45
CA ASN A 537 6.76 -45.73 -2.41
C ASN A 537 5.56 -44.76 -2.33
N PHE A 538 5.80 -43.45 -2.42
CA PHE A 538 4.78 -42.43 -2.20
C PHE A 538 4.45 -41.65 -3.48
N THR A 539 3.22 -41.15 -3.52
CA THR A 539 2.69 -40.28 -4.55
C THR A 539 2.56 -38.88 -3.98
N LEU A 540 3.35 -37.95 -4.52
CA LEU A 540 3.30 -36.53 -4.19
C LEU A 540 2.44 -35.81 -5.24
N GLY A 541 1.44 -35.06 -4.79
CA GLY A 541 0.61 -34.21 -5.62
C GLY A 541 1.08 -32.77 -5.58
N PHE A 542 1.26 -32.15 -6.75
CA PHE A 542 1.63 -30.75 -6.88
C PHE A 542 0.51 -29.97 -7.58
N LEU A 543 0.11 -28.88 -6.95
CA LEU A 543 -0.80 -27.87 -7.50
C LEU A 543 -0.13 -26.50 -7.36
N ALA A 544 -0.36 -25.59 -8.31
CA ALA A 544 0.25 -24.27 -8.25
C ALA A 544 -0.71 -23.14 -8.63
N PHE A 545 -0.73 -22.11 -7.79
CA PHE A 545 -1.53 -20.89 -7.96
C PHE A 545 -0.60 -19.67 -8.07
N SER A 546 -1.07 -18.64 -8.78
CA SER A 546 -0.51 -17.30 -8.69
C SER A 546 -1.58 -16.29 -8.29
N PHE A 547 -1.22 -15.28 -7.50
CA PHE A 547 -2.13 -14.18 -7.15
C PHE A 547 -2.59 -13.40 -8.40
N GLY A 548 -1.74 -13.36 -9.43
CA GLY A 548 -1.93 -12.57 -10.63
C GLY A 548 -0.80 -12.78 -11.65
N MET A 549 -0.83 -12.00 -12.71
CA MET A 549 0.17 -11.98 -13.78
C MET A 549 0.54 -10.52 -14.03
N ASN A 550 1.78 -10.25 -14.46
CA ASN A 550 2.22 -8.89 -14.80
C ASN A 550 1.42 -8.30 -15.97
N PHE A 551 0.85 -9.15 -16.84
CA PHE A 551 0.03 -8.73 -17.98
C PHE A 551 -1.44 -9.16 -17.82
N LEU A 552 -2.32 -8.21 -17.46
CA LEU A 552 -3.76 -8.43 -17.20
C LEU A 552 -4.59 -8.98 -18.38
N LEU A 553 -4.12 -8.81 -19.61
CA LEU A 553 -4.86 -9.15 -20.84
C LEU A 553 -4.51 -10.52 -21.43
N LYS A 554 -3.39 -11.11 -21.02
CA LYS A 554 -2.99 -12.46 -21.45
C LYS A 554 -3.55 -13.45 -20.44
N ARG A 555 -4.37 -14.38 -20.90
CA ARG A 555 -4.93 -15.45 -20.06
C ARG A 555 -4.67 -16.78 -20.72
N ASP A 556 -4.10 -17.70 -19.96
CA ASP A 556 -4.20 -19.12 -20.24
C ASP A 556 -5.34 -19.69 -19.38
N PRO A 557 -6.33 -20.41 -19.96
CA PRO A 557 -7.39 -21.04 -19.18
C PRO A 557 -6.89 -22.09 -18.19
N HIS A 558 -5.68 -22.62 -18.37
CA HIS A 558 -5.08 -23.62 -17.51
C HIS A 558 -4.33 -23.01 -16.31
N LEU A 559 -3.99 -21.72 -16.34
CA LEU A 559 -3.34 -21.02 -15.23
C LEU A 559 -4.35 -20.64 -14.14
N ILE A 560 -4.08 -21.07 -12.92
CA ILE A 560 -4.96 -20.80 -11.78
C ILE A 560 -4.58 -19.48 -11.12
N LEU A 561 -5.34 -18.42 -11.44
CA LEU A 561 -5.17 -17.07 -10.90
C LEU A 561 -6.08 -16.84 -9.70
N LEU A 562 -5.54 -16.96 -8.49
CA LEU A 562 -6.27 -16.82 -7.24
C LEU A 562 -5.41 -16.06 -6.23
N SER A 563 -5.80 -14.82 -5.91
CA SER A 563 -5.14 -14.05 -4.85
C SER A 563 -5.71 -14.42 -3.47
N PRO A 564 -4.93 -14.27 -2.39
CA PRO A 564 -5.40 -14.57 -1.02
C PRO A 564 -6.69 -13.82 -0.66
N ASP A 565 -6.76 -12.53 -0.99
CA ASP A 565 -7.95 -11.72 -0.73
C ASP A 565 -9.19 -12.25 -1.45
N LYS A 566 -9.05 -12.65 -2.72
CA LYS A 566 -10.16 -13.22 -3.49
C LYS A 566 -10.58 -14.58 -2.95
N PHE A 567 -9.62 -15.40 -2.52
CA PHE A 567 -9.91 -16.68 -1.90
C PHE A 567 -10.72 -16.53 -0.61
N LEU A 568 -10.45 -15.50 0.22
CA LEU A 568 -11.22 -15.29 1.45
C LEU A 568 -12.58 -14.58 1.23
N GLN A 569 -12.66 -13.68 0.26
CA GLN A 569 -13.85 -12.85 0.02
C GLN A 569 -14.93 -13.57 -0.80
N ASP A 570 -14.56 -14.37 -1.79
CA ASP A 570 -15.50 -15.12 -2.62
C ASP A 570 -15.77 -16.49 -1.99
N LYS A 571 -16.80 -16.58 -1.14
CA LYS A 571 -17.15 -17.81 -0.42
C LYS A 571 -17.51 -18.99 -1.32
N LYS A 572 -18.09 -18.73 -2.49
CA LYS A 572 -18.41 -19.79 -3.45
C LYS A 572 -17.13 -20.36 -4.04
N ARG A 573 -16.24 -19.49 -4.52
CA ARG A 573 -14.95 -19.90 -5.08
C ARG A 573 -14.04 -20.55 -4.03
N GLN A 574 -14.06 -20.05 -2.79
CA GLN A 574 -13.41 -20.67 -1.64
C GLN A 574 -13.88 -22.10 -1.45
N ALA A 575 -15.20 -22.32 -1.33
CA ALA A 575 -15.78 -23.64 -1.12
C ALA A 575 -15.41 -24.61 -2.26
N THR A 576 -15.48 -24.16 -3.52
CA THR A 576 -15.10 -24.96 -4.69
C THR A 576 -13.63 -25.40 -4.63
N TRP A 577 -12.70 -24.51 -4.28
CA TRP A 577 -11.29 -24.88 -4.18
C TRP A 577 -10.99 -25.76 -2.97
N LEU A 578 -11.64 -25.51 -1.82
CA LEU A 578 -11.48 -26.37 -0.64
C LEU A 578 -12.00 -27.79 -0.90
N GLU A 579 -13.14 -27.92 -1.58
CA GLU A 579 -13.66 -29.23 -2.02
C GLU A 579 -12.70 -29.88 -3.02
N LYS A 580 -12.20 -29.12 -4.00
CA LYS A 580 -11.25 -29.66 -4.97
C LYS A 580 -9.96 -30.15 -4.31
N ILE A 581 -9.46 -29.43 -3.31
CA ILE A 581 -8.26 -29.82 -2.55
C ILE A 581 -8.51 -31.13 -1.79
N ARG A 582 -9.68 -31.32 -1.18
CA ARG A 582 -10.03 -32.58 -0.52
C ARG A 582 -10.07 -33.75 -1.50
N GLU A 583 -10.62 -33.56 -2.69
CA GLU A 583 -10.59 -34.56 -3.76
C GLU A 583 -9.16 -34.92 -4.14
N LEU A 584 -8.32 -33.91 -4.40
CA LEU A 584 -6.94 -34.12 -4.83
C LEU A 584 -6.10 -34.80 -3.74
N LYS A 585 -6.30 -34.44 -2.46
CA LYS A 585 -5.63 -35.07 -1.33
C LYS A 585 -5.98 -36.55 -1.22
N ALA A 586 -7.22 -36.96 -1.53
CA ALA A 586 -7.60 -38.37 -1.52
C ALA A 586 -6.85 -39.22 -2.57
N GLU A 587 -6.21 -38.58 -3.55
CA GLU A 587 -5.49 -39.25 -4.62
C GLU A 587 -3.97 -39.36 -4.41
N VAL A 588 -3.43 -38.77 -3.33
CA VAL A 588 -1.99 -38.64 -3.09
C VAL A 588 -1.63 -38.75 -1.60
N ASP A 589 -0.40 -39.21 -1.33
CA ASP A 589 0.11 -39.33 0.04
C ASP A 589 0.51 -37.96 0.61
N LEU A 590 0.97 -37.04 -0.24
CA LEU A 590 1.36 -35.68 0.13
C LEU A 590 0.85 -34.67 -0.89
N LEU A 591 0.04 -33.70 -0.46
CA LEU A 591 -0.45 -32.61 -1.31
C LEU A 591 0.35 -31.33 -1.04
N ILE A 592 1.14 -30.93 -2.03
CA ILE A 592 1.95 -29.72 -2.05
C ILE A 592 1.25 -28.66 -2.90
N LEU A 593 0.97 -27.50 -2.30
CA LEU A 593 0.46 -26.33 -3.00
C LEU A 593 1.58 -25.28 -3.11
N SER A 594 2.06 -25.03 -4.32
CA SER A 594 2.86 -23.84 -4.61
C SER A 594 1.93 -22.63 -4.76
N TRP A 595 2.19 -21.54 -4.05
CA TRP A 595 1.43 -20.31 -4.21
C TRP A 595 2.34 -19.10 -4.32
N HIS A 596 2.41 -18.54 -5.51
CA HIS A 596 3.05 -17.26 -5.73
C HIS A 596 2.10 -16.15 -5.24
N TRP A 597 2.38 -15.57 -4.06
CA TRP A 597 1.39 -14.82 -3.26
C TRP A 597 2.00 -13.79 -2.30
N GLY A 598 1.16 -12.96 -1.68
CA GLY A 598 1.62 -11.87 -0.81
C GLY A 598 2.02 -10.63 -1.60
N TYR A 599 2.77 -9.74 -0.96
CA TYR A 599 3.28 -8.51 -1.59
C TYR A 599 4.81 -8.48 -1.58
N GLU A 600 5.39 -7.94 -2.66
CA GLU A 600 6.84 -7.70 -2.76
C GLU A 600 7.36 -6.93 -1.54
N ALA A 601 8.55 -7.31 -1.07
CA ALA A 601 9.25 -6.66 0.05
C ALA A 601 8.57 -6.79 1.42
N GLU A 602 7.52 -7.60 1.56
CA GLU A 602 6.96 -7.89 2.87
C GLU A 602 7.85 -8.85 3.65
N ILE A 603 8.30 -8.40 4.82
CA ILE A 603 9.17 -9.17 5.71
C ILE A 603 8.38 -10.25 6.46
N PHE A 604 7.07 -10.05 6.67
CA PHE A 604 6.20 -10.98 7.37
C PHE A 604 4.96 -11.32 6.55
N PRO A 605 4.43 -12.55 6.70
CA PRO A 605 3.19 -12.92 6.03
C PRO A 605 2.01 -12.12 6.56
N SER A 606 1.16 -11.66 5.65
CA SER A 606 -0.08 -10.97 6.00
C SER A 606 -1.06 -11.88 6.75
N GLN A 607 -1.98 -11.28 7.51
CA GLN A 607 -3.06 -12.04 8.17
C GLN A 607 -3.94 -12.78 7.15
N THR A 608 -4.12 -12.23 5.95
CA THR A 608 -4.84 -12.87 4.84
C THR A 608 -4.14 -14.15 4.41
N GLN A 609 -2.81 -14.14 4.25
CA GLN A 609 -2.04 -15.33 3.92
C GLN A 609 -2.18 -16.40 5.00
N GLN A 610 -2.10 -16.01 6.28
CA GLN A 610 -2.28 -16.93 7.41
C GLN A 610 -3.67 -17.58 7.42
N ALA A 611 -4.73 -16.79 7.27
CA ALA A 611 -6.09 -17.31 7.22
C ALA A 611 -6.33 -18.22 6.00
N CYS A 612 -5.72 -17.93 4.84
CA CYS A 612 -5.79 -18.82 3.69
C CYS A 612 -5.10 -20.15 3.98
N PHE A 613 -3.89 -20.11 4.55
CA PHE A 613 -3.15 -21.33 4.88
C PHE A 613 -3.93 -22.23 5.83
N HIS A 614 -4.54 -21.70 6.90
CA HIS A 614 -5.35 -22.51 7.83
C HIS A 614 -6.48 -23.25 7.13
N LEU A 615 -7.25 -22.56 6.29
CA LEU A 615 -8.35 -23.18 5.54
C LEU A 615 -7.86 -24.24 4.55
N LEU A 616 -6.71 -24.01 3.90
CA LEU A 616 -6.12 -24.95 2.96
C LEU A 616 -5.54 -26.18 3.68
N ALA A 617 -4.92 -25.98 4.84
CA ALA A 617 -4.45 -27.04 5.72
C ALA A 617 -5.61 -27.93 6.18
N GLU A 618 -6.70 -27.33 6.66
CA GLU A 618 -7.93 -28.05 7.04
C GLU A 618 -8.59 -28.81 5.88
N ALA A 619 -8.38 -28.36 4.63
CA ALA A 619 -8.85 -29.06 3.44
C ALA A 619 -7.92 -30.19 2.97
N GLY A 620 -6.71 -30.31 3.52
CA GLY A 620 -5.78 -31.39 3.21
C GLY A 620 -4.52 -30.98 2.44
N VAL A 621 -4.18 -29.69 2.36
CA VAL A 621 -2.82 -29.29 1.92
C VAL A 621 -1.83 -29.62 3.04
N ASP A 622 -0.87 -30.50 2.75
CA ASP A 622 0.16 -30.89 3.73
C ASP A 622 1.31 -29.87 3.76
N LEU A 623 1.66 -29.29 2.61
CA LEU A 623 2.74 -28.30 2.50
C LEU A 623 2.34 -27.18 1.54
N LEU A 624 2.36 -25.95 2.04
CA LEU A 624 2.25 -24.74 1.22
C LEU A 624 3.64 -24.16 0.98
N TRP A 625 4.02 -24.06 -0.29
CA TRP A 625 5.30 -23.54 -0.76
C TRP A 625 5.10 -22.15 -1.38
N GLY A 626 5.41 -21.11 -0.61
CA GLY A 626 5.16 -19.72 -0.95
C GLY A 626 6.36 -18.99 -1.57
N HIS A 627 6.05 -17.97 -2.37
CA HIS A 627 6.99 -17.16 -3.17
C HIS A 627 6.57 -15.67 -3.22
N HIS A 628 7.21 -14.88 -4.10
CA HIS A 628 6.83 -13.51 -4.53
C HIS A 628 7.28 -12.36 -3.64
N SER A 629 7.37 -12.53 -2.31
CA SER A 629 7.82 -11.42 -1.45
C SER A 629 9.27 -11.00 -1.77
N HIS A 630 10.04 -11.86 -2.48
CA HIS A 630 11.48 -11.76 -2.73
C HIS A 630 12.33 -11.65 -1.44
N LEU A 631 11.72 -11.88 -0.28
CA LEU A 631 12.35 -11.89 1.04
C LEU A 631 12.02 -13.21 1.72
N VAL A 632 12.99 -13.80 2.41
CA VAL A 632 12.72 -15.01 3.18
C VAL A 632 11.76 -14.68 4.32
N GLN A 633 10.63 -15.38 4.38
CA GLN A 633 9.61 -15.21 5.43
C GLN A 633 9.58 -16.43 6.37
N PRO A 634 9.06 -16.26 7.60
CA PRO A 634 8.76 -17.35 8.53
C PRO A 634 8.08 -18.55 7.90
N PHE A 635 8.30 -19.74 8.48
CA PHE A 635 7.37 -20.85 8.28
C PHE A 635 6.37 -20.92 9.43
N GLU A 636 5.24 -21.55 9.17
CA GLU A 636 4.23 -21.86 10.17
C GLU A 636 3.80 -23.31 10.09
N LYS A 637 3.56 -23.93 11.24
CA LYS A 637 2.89 -25.22 11.36
C LYS A 637 1.45 -25.00 11.82
N HIS A 638 0.50 -25.65 11.16
CA HIS A 638 -0.89 -25.71 11.57
C HIS A 638 -1.36 -27.16 11.47
N GLN A 639 -1.62 -27.80 12.62
CA GLN A 639 -1.87 -29.25 12.71
C GLN A 639 -0.71 -30.05 12.08
N ASN A 640 -1.00 -30.92 11.11
CA ASN A 640 -0.01 -31.71 10.38
C ASN A 640 0.50 -31.01 9.10
N SER A 641 0.06 -29.77 8.84
CA SER A 641 0.45 -29.01 7.66
C SER A 641 1.49 -27.95 7.99
N ILE A 642 2.31 -27.60 7.00
CA ILE A 642 3.24 -26.47 7.08
C ILE A 642 3.04 -25.48 5.96
N CYS A 643 3.36 -24.22 6.24
CA CYS A 643 3.43 -23.15 5.27
C CYS A 643 4.82 -22.54 5.31
N LEU A 644 5.57 -22.66 4.21
CA LEU A 644 6.75 -21.86 3.94
C LEU A 644 6.24 -20.58 3.27
N TYR A 645 6.05 -19.48 4.02
CA TYR A 645 5.36 -18.31 3.47
C TYR A 645 6.09 -17.67 2.29
N SER A 646 7.42 -17.63 2.34
CA SER A 646 8.28 -17.26 1.22
C SER A 646 9.70 -17.81 1.39
N CYS A 647 10.21 -18.47 0.37
CA CYS A 647 11.58 -18.97 0.33
C CYS A 647 12.62 -17.90 -0.08
N GLY A 648 12.18 -16.68 -0.42
CA GLY A 648 13.06 -15.61 -0.93
C GLY A 648 13.57 -15.88 -2.34
N ASN A 649 14.75 -15.36 -2.70
CA ASN A 649 15.35 -15.54 -4.02
C ASN A 649 16.37 -16.69 -4.02
N LEU A 650 16.33 -17.57 -5.02
CA LEU A 650 17.47 -18.44 -5.32
C LEU A 650 18.58 -17.67 -6.05
N SER A 651 18.19 -16.86 -7.03
CA SER A 651 19.08 -15.93 -7.73
C SER A 651 18.28 -14.77 -8.28
N SER A 652 18.71 -13.55 -7.97
CA SER A 652 18.05 -12.31 -8.36
C SER A 652 19.06 -11.15 -8.30
N ASN A 653 18.86 -10.12 -9.10
CA ASN A 653 19.63 -8.87 -9.06
C ASN A 653 18.82 -7.69 -8.49
N LEU A 654 17.73 -7.98 -7.76
CA LEU A 654 16.92 -6.96 -7.12
C LEU A 654 17.76 -6.13 -6.14
N PRO A 655 17.72 -4.78 -6.23
CA PRO A 655 18.60 -3.93 -5.44
C PRO A 655 18.12 -3.83 -3.98
N GLY A 656 19.03 -4.07 -3.03
CA GLY A 656 18.84 -3.81 -1.60
C GLY A 656 19.15 -5.03 -0.73
N ALA A 657 19.81 -4.80 0.41
CA ALA A 657 20.35 -5.86 1.28
C ALA A 657 19.32 -6.91 1.75
N ALA A 658 18.04 -6.57 1.80
CA ALA A 658 16.98 -7.51 2.16
C ALA A 658 16.71 -8.55 1.06
N TYR A 659 16.80 -8.17 -0.21
CA TYR A 659 16.62 -9.09 -1.37
C TYR A 659 17.84 -9.98 -1.62
N GLN A 660 18.97 -9.67 -0.96
CA GLN A 660 20.23 -10.40 -1.03
C GLN A 660 20.29 -11.59 -0.06
N GLN A 661 19.14 -12.08 0.41
CA GLN A 661 19.04 -13.28 1.24
C GLN A 661 18.04 -14.26 0.63
N GLY A 662 18.47 -15.51 0.50
CA GLY A 662 17.65 -16.65 0.06
C GLY A 662 17.68 -17.76 1.10
N ALA A 663 16.72 -18.68 1.03
CA ALA A 663 16.71 -19.88 1.85
C ALA A 663 16.36 -21.12 1.03
N LEU A 664 17.14 -22.18 1.23
CA LEU A 664 16.76 -23.54 0.83
C LEU A 664 16.08 -24.20 2.03
N TRP A 665 14.79 -24.51 1.90
CA TRP A 665 14.00 -25.10 2.97
C TRP A 665 14.02 -26.62 2.88
N SER A 666 14.71 -27.24 3.83
CA SER A 666 14.70 -28.68 4.02
C SER A 666 13.54 -29.09 4.90
N VAL A 667 12.66 -29.93 4.36
CA VAL A 667 11.52 -30.47 5.08
C VAL A 667 11.67 -31.99 5.14
N GLU A 668 11.80 -32.50 6.35
CA GLU A 668 11.88 -33.93 6.65
C GLU A 668 10.51 -34.38 7.18
N LEU A 669 9.94 -35.38 6.52
CA LEU A 669 8.63 -35.92 6.83
C LEU A 669 8.69 -37.44 6.87
N THR A 670 7.91 -38.00 7.78
CA THR A 670 7.57 -39.42 7.83
C THR A 670 6.16 -39.59 7.30
N LEU A 671 6.00 -40.56 6.40
CA LEU A 671 4.70 -40.93 5.88
C LEU A 671 4.28 -42.27 6.50
N HIS A 672 3.10 -42.27 7.11
CA HIS A 672 2.36 -43.45 7.52
C HIS A 672 1.21 -43.68 6.54
N PRO A 673 0.68 -44.93 6.43
CA PRO A 673 -0.42 -45.25 5.52
C PRO A 673 -1.65 -44.31 5.64
N ASP A 674 -1.92 -43.82 6.85
CA ASP A 674 -3.09 -42.97 7.15
C ASP A 674 -2.73 -41.52 7.54
N SER A 675 -1.44 -41.16 7.62
CA SER A 675 -1.05 -39.81 8.06
C SER A 675 0.35 -39.37 7.60
N THR A 676 0.49 -38.09 7.31
CA THR A 676 1.79 -37.44 7.10
C THR A 676 2.22 -36.74 8.39
N GLN A 677 3.43 -37.03 8.86
CA GLN A 677 4.03 -36.34 10.01
C GLN A 677 5.28 -35.58 9.59
N ILE A 678 5.22 -34.25 9.70
CA ILE A 678 6.38 -33.38 9.46
C ILE A 678 7.24 -33.39 10.72
N GLN A 679 8.46 -33.90 10.59
CA GLN A 679 9.41 -34.07 11.68
C GLN A 679 10.27 -32.82 11.87
N THR A 680 10.89 -32.36 10.79
CA THR A 680 11.88 -31.29 10.84
C THR A 680 11.68 -30.31 9.69
N VAL A 681 11.73 -29.01 9.99
CA VAL A 681 11.78 -27.94 8.98
C VAL A 681 13.03 -27.12 9.25
N LYS A 682 14.01 -27.18 8.35
CA LYS A 682 15.33 -26.54 8.49
C LYS A 682 15.60 -25.59 7.32
N PRO A 683 15.76 -24.29 7.56
CA PRO A 683 16.25 -23.38 6.53
C PRO A 683 17.78 -23.40 6.42
N PHE A 684 18.27 -23.41 5.19
CA PHE A 684 19.66 -23.12 4.84
C PHE A 684 19.73 -21.77 4.16
N PHE A 685 20.12 -20.75 4.92
CA PHE A 685 20.20 -19.38 4.43
C PHE A 685 21.49 -19.16 3.64
N PHE A 686 21.41 -18.35 2.59
CA PHE A 686 22.56 -17.97 1.78
C PHE A 686 22.36 -16.59 1.16
N VAL A 687 23.44 -16.01 0.65
CA VAL A 687 23.41 -14.78 -0.13
C VAL A 687 23.38 -15.16 -1.62
N PRO A 688 22.31 -14.88 -2.38
CA PRO A 688 22.18 -15.33 -3.77
C PRO A 688 23.34 -14.92 -4.68
N GLU A 689 23.88 -13.72 -4.47
CA GLU A 689 24.91 -13.12 -5.34
C GLU A 689 26.26 -13.84 -5.26
N ASN A 690 26.61 -14.41 -4.10
CA ASN A 690 27.88 -15.13 -3.91
C ASN A 690 27.68 -16.60 -3.49
N GLN A 691 26.43 -17.02 -3.29
CA GLN A 691 26.01 -18.38 -2.94
C GLN A 691 26.69 -18.92 -1.67
N VAL A 692 27.11 -18.02 -0.78
CA VAL A 692 27.72 -18.39 0.49
C VAL A 692 26.61 -18.66 1.49
N LEU A 693 26.58 -19.88 2.03
CA LEU A 693 25.73 -20.24 3.17
C LEU A 693 26.10 -19.36 4.37
N LYS A 694 25.13 -18.61 4.88
CA LYS A 694 25.30 -17.69 6.02
C LYS A 694 24.04 -17.74 6.84
N GLY A 695 24.13 -17.62 8.17
CA GLY A 695 22.95 -17.45 9.01
C GLY A 695 22.12 -16.23 8.59
N LEU A 696 20.84 -16.21 8.97
CA LEU A 696 20.00 -15.01 8.84
C LEU A 696 20.73 -13.79 9.39
N ALA A 697 20.61 -12.64 8.72
CA ALA A 697 21.14 -11.40 9.28
C ALA A 697 20.55 -11.17 10.69
N PRO A 698 21.31 -10.62 11.66
CA PRO A 698 20.85 -10.50 13.05
C PRO A 698 19.49 -9.81 13.20
N GLN A 699 19.21 -8.80 12.38
CA GLN A 699 17.92 -8.11 12.34
C GLN A 699 16.78 -9.01 11.85
N ALA A 700 17.02 -9.81 10.82
CA ALA A 700 16.05 -10.77 10.32
C ALA A 700 15.82 -11.92 11.32
N THR A 701 16.88 -12.35 12.02
CA THR A 701 16.81 -13.34 13.10
C THR A 701 15.95 -12.84 14.27
N GLN A 702 16.17 -11.62 14.76
CA GLN A 702 15.37 -11.06 15.86
C GLN A 702 13.90 -10.89 15.50
N LEU A 703 13.63 -10.47 14.26
CA LEU A 703 12.27 -10.34 13.71
C LEU A 703 11.59 -11.70 13.53
N TRP A 704 12.34 -12.70 13.06
CA TRP A 704 11.90 -14.09 12.96
C TRP A 704 11.50 -14.66 14.32
N HIS A 705 12.34 -14.47 15.34
CA HIS A 705 12.04 -14.89 16.71
C HIS A 705 10.82 -14.16 17.25
N SER A 706 10.69 -12.85 17.02
CA SER A 706 9.53 -12.08 17.45
C SER A 706 8.22 -12.61 16.85
N PHE A 707 8.24 -13.09 15.61
CA PHE A 707 7.07 -13.73 14.98
C PHE A 707 6.71 -15.07 15.64
N GLN A 708 7.71 -15.92 15.91
CA GLN A 708 7.50 -17.20 16.58
C GLN A 708 7.05 -17.02 18.05
N GLU A 709 7.63 -16.07 18.78
CA GLU A 709 7.26 -15.74 20.16
C GLU A 709 5.85 -15.16 20.26
N ALA A 710 5.48 -14.24 19.37
CA ALA A 710 4.12 -13.69 19.31
C ALA A 710 3.07 -14.78 19.05
N ARG A 711 3.45 -15.85 18.35
CA ARG A 711 2.60 -17.02 18.10
C ARG A 711 2.47 -17.92 19.32
N HIS A 712 3.57 -18.27 19.97
CA HIS A 712 3.54 -19.07 21.20
C HIS A 712 2.77 -18.40 22.34
N ALA A 713 2.70 -17.07 22.37
CA ALA A 713 1.87 -16.33 23.33
C ALA A 713 0.36 -16.30 22.99
N SER A 714 -0.02 -16.76 21.79
CA SER A 714 -1.40 -16.70 21.26
C SER A 714 -2.08 -18.07 21.11
N THR A 715 -1.34 -19.16 21.36
CA THR A 715 -1.83 -20.54 21.52
C THR A 715 -1.89 -20.89 22.98
#